data_AF-A0A2E8ME49-F1
#
_entry.id   AF-A0A2E8ME49-F1
#
_cell.length_a   1.000
_cell.length_b   1.000
_cell.length_c   1.000
_cell.angle_alpha   90.00
_cell.angle_beta   90.00
_cell.angle_gamma   90.00
#
_symmetry.space_group_name_H-M   'P 1'
#
loop_
_entity.id
_entity.type
_entity.pdbx_description
1 polymer ?
#
loop_
_entity_poly.entity_id
_entity_poly.type
_entity_poly.pdbx_seq_one_letter_code
_entity_poly.pdbx_strand_id
1 'polypeptide(L)'
;MELVFLSLLIVLMVLALSSGFPVAFSLPGSAILSIGAAALCGYIFAGDAGAYFAQGGAVQWLSAGVTNFRSLYWDVERDTLIAIPLFIFMGIMLQRSKIAEDLLVAMAQLFGPVPGGLGISVVFVGTLLAATTGIVGATVIAMGLISLPAMLRHNYAKPLACGTICAAGTLGQIIPPSIVLIILADQLSNATDVAGALRTEHYKQVTGEFNLPSEFSVSSASAGEMFMGALFPGLVLVGLYMGYILIRALIQPRSAPSVPYEGNYDLQFVIRVLLALVPPLALIFAVLGSIIMGIATVNQAGAIGAIGAMIMGGYRLNTSGKHRYLPAIIALLSTLLIFVVNSAYEVNVKNLQSSEDVVGLILASVGVAGLFVSMLWSAYRAFVTEDVLRGVMVETAKITSMVFIILIGAAMLTSAFRAFGGEILVKDFLGGLPGGFWIQFIVVMAVIFLLGFFLDFIEIAVVVVPIVAPILLAEPSANVTAVWLGVMIGLNIQTSFLTPPFGFALFYLRGVAPSTVKTLQIYRGAVAFIALQLAGLAITGYLPSLVNYLPNKITLTAETAPPPMNPRLQECLETYVFTRYDESEDTLRAVVRTMRALDTSFLPQAQAAALEKTHAGVLNTFALVKELQRTRAAVDQFEPDYRPLHRKTRFIQRQMRKVDQKIEVLEQQKNRISRGEGTEADLLAIDRKIATLTQEKQQIAATIPADWEGQHEAYVTLVKQEKKAVIAYRRNVDESYDALVQVRQLLAATPALVDIGPALAGLREVIINEAPSTAMPTIKALGKELGSIAGSSKIKSRISKARRSLKGSNADPVKALALLDEGLALYADEVRWRQKARQELGGPLTEYDQALKRTVGLRLQERLDAEQAEFVARCKSKHQDISLNF
;
A
#
# COMPACT_ATOMS: atom_id res chain seq x y z
N MET A 1 -25.05 -26.59 17.06
CA MET A 1 -25.60 -25.50 17.89
C MET A 1 -24.93 -24.16 17.61
N GLU A 2 -23.62 -24.11 17.33
CA GLU A 2 -22.92 -22.88 16.90
C GLU A 2 -23.61 -22.13 15.75
N LEU A 3 -24.01 -22.86 14.68
CA LEU A 3 -24.74 -22.28 13.54
C LEU A 3 -26.08 -21.63 13.93
N VAL A 4 -26.72 -22.07 15.03
CA VAL A 4 -27.97 -21.47 15.51
C VAL A 4 -27.68 -20.10 16.10
N PHE A 5 -26.63 -19.95 16.90
CA PHE A 5 -26.23 -18.66 17.47
C PHE A 5 -25.63 -17.73 16.42
N LEU A 6 -24.94 -18.27 15.41
CA LEU A 6 -24.54 -17.51 14.22
C LEU A 6 -25.76 -16.99 13.45
N SER A 7 -26.78 -17.83 13.26
CA SER A 7 -28.04 -17.41 12.62
C SER A 7 -28.78 -16.37 13.46
N LEU A 8 -28.81 -16.55 14.79
CA LEU A 8 -29.38 -15.59 15.73
C LEU A 8 -28.68 -14.23 15.63
N LEU A 9 -27.34 -14.21 15.59
CA LEU A 9 -26.54 -13.00 15.39
C LEU A 9 -26.98 -12.26 14.11
N ILE A 10 -27.02 -12.96 12.98
CA ILE A 10 -27.40 -12.37 11.68
C ILE A 10 -28.85 -11.87 11.72
N VAL A 11 -29.78 -12.65 12.28
CA VAL A 11 -31.20 -12.27 12.36
C VAL A 11 -31.40 -11.05 13.25
N LEU A 12 -30.76 -11.01 14.44
CA LEU A 12 -30.81 -9.85 15.32
C LEU A 12 -30.24 -8.60 14.65
N MET A 13 -29.12 -8.75 13.95
CA MET A 13 -28.50 -7.67 13.20
C MET A 13 -29.44 -7.17 12.09
N VAL A 14 -29.95 -8.06 11.24
CA VAL A 14 -30.85 -7.70 10.13
C VAL A 14 -32.13 -7.06 10.63
N LEU A 15 -32.75 -7.58 11.70
CA LEU A 15 -33.96 -7.01 12.28
C LEU A 15 -33.69 -5.62 12.87
N ALA A 16 -32.62 -5.44 13.63
CA ALA A 16 -32.24 -4.14 14.18
C ALA A 16 -32.02 -3.10 13.07
N LEU A 17 -31.26 -3.47 12.03
CA LEU A 17 -30.99 -2.59 10.88
C LEU A 17 -32.25 -2.28 10.08
N SER A 18 -33.11 -3.29 9.83
CA SER A 18 -34.36 -3.11 9.08
C SER A 18 -35.38 -2.26 9.84
N SER A 19 -35.34 -2.26 11.17
CA SER A 19 -36.17 -1.38 12.01
C SER A 19 -35.71 0.09 11.98
N GLY A 20 -34.59 0.41 11.31
CA GLY A 20 -34.00 1.74 11.30
C GLY A 20 -33.23 2.08 12.58
N PHE A 21 -32.90 1.08 13.40
CA PHE A 21 -32.11 1.31 14.62
C PHE A 21 -30.65 1.67 14.25
N PRO A 22 -30.04 2.67 14.91
CA PRO A 22 -28.71 3.14 14.51
C PRO A 22 -27.66 2.04 14.55
N VAL A 23 -26.90 1.92 13.46
CA VAL A 23 -25.99 0.79 13.23
C VAL A 23 -24.88 0.71 14.27
N ALA A 24 -24.44 1.89 14.72
CA ALA A 24 -23.56 2.10 15.87
C ALA A 24 -23.91 1.23 17.09
N PHE A 25 -25.20 0.97 17.33
CA PHE A 25 -25.69 0.14 18.44
C PHE A 25 -26.16 -1.25 17.98
N SER A 26 -26.67 -1.37 16.76
CA SER A 26 -27.13 -2.65 16.19
C SER A 26 -26.02 -3.69 16.09
N LEU A 27 -24.81 -3.30 15.64
CA LEU A 27 -23.70 -4.23 15.48
C LEU A 27 -23.18 -4.78 16.82
N PRO A 28 -22.75 -3.94 17.80
CA PRO A 28 -22.27 -4.47 19.08
C PRO A 28 -23.40 -5.11 19.89
N GLY A 29 -24.62 -4.57 19.82
CA GLY A 29 -25.78 -5.13 20.52
C GLY A 29 -26.10 -6.55 20.07
N SER A 30 -26.19 -6.80 18.77
CA SER A 30 -26.44 -8.16 18.24
C SER A 30 -25.30 -9.13 18.59
N ALA A 31 -24.04 -8.67 18.54
CA ALA A 31 -22.86 -9.44 18.96
C ALA A 31 -22.91 -9.84 20.44
N ILE A 32 -23.13 -8.88 21.34
CA ILE A 32 -23.17 -9.11 22.79
C ILE A 32 -24.36 -10.01 23.16
N LEU A 33 -25.54 -9.77 22.58
CA LEU A 33 -26.74 -10.55 22.86
C LEU A 33 -26.59 -12.01 22.38
N SER A 34 -26.03 -12.23 21.19
CA SER A 34 -25.81 -13.59 20.69
C SER A 34 -24.74 -14.36 21.48
N ILE A 35 -23.61 -13.73 21.82
CA ILE A 35 -22.58 -14.33 22.68
C ILE A 35 -23.16 -14.63 24.07
N GLY A 36 -23.90 -13.69 24.66
CA GLY A 36 -24.54 -13.86 25.96
C GLY A 36 -25.57 -14.98 25.96
N ALA A 37 -26.41 -15.06 24.91
CA ALA A 37 -27.38 -16.14 24.74
C ALA A 37 -26.68 -17.49 24.57
N ALA A 38 -25.61 -17.57 23.79
CA ALA A 38 -24.82 -18.79 23.61
C ALA A 38 -24.19 -19.26 24.93
N ALA A 39 -23.63 -18.33 25.71
CA ALA A 39 -23.05 -18.63 27.02
C ALA A 39 -24.09 -19.11 28.03
N LEU A 40 -25.25 -18.43 28.08
CA LEU A 40 -26.34 -18.77 28.98
C LEU A 40 -26.93 -20.15 28.63
N CYS A 41 -27.20 -20.39 27.34
CA CYS A 41 -27.67 -21.69 26.90
C CYS A 41 -26.62 -22.79 27.11
N GLY A 42 -25.34 -22.51 26.89
CA GLY A 42 -24.26 -23.47 27.14
C GLY A 42 -24.22 -23.87 28.62
N TYR A 43 -24.31 -22.89 29.52
CA TYR A 43 -24.37 -23.13 30.95
C TYR A 43 -25.60 -23.93 31.38
N ILE A 44 -26.80 -23.59 30.87
CA ILE A 44 -28.06 -24.24 31.26
C ILE A 44 -28.18 -25.65 30.68
N PHE A 45 -27.85 -25.85 29.40
CA PHE A 45 -28.13 -27.12 28.69
C PHE A 45 -26.94 -28.06 28.61
N ALA A 46 -25.71 -27.55 28.67
CA ALA A 46 -24.49 -28.35 28.54
C ALA A 46 -23.57 -28.30 29.78
N GLY A 47 -23.92 -27.50 30.80
CA GLY A 47 -23.10 -27.33 32.00
C GLY A 47 -21.79 -26.55 31.79
N ASP A 48 -21.51 -26.10 30.57
CA ASP A 48 -20.33 -25.34 30.20
C ASP A 48 -20.70 -24.13 29.33
N ALA A 49 -20.33 -22.94 29.80
CA ALA A 49 -20.55 -21.68 29.09
C ALA A 49 -19.76 -21.60 27.77
N GLY A 50 -18.75 -22.46 27.55
CA GLY A 50 -17.99 -22.60 26.32
C GLY A 50 -18.61 -23.51 25.25
N ALA A 51 -19.63 -24.31 25.61
CA ALA A 51 -20.07 -25.45 24.79
C ALA A 51 -20.60 -25.11 23.38
N TYR A 52 -21.06 -23.87 23.16
CA TYR A 52 -21.64 -23.44 21.88
C TYR A 52 -20.77 -22.45 21.10
N PHE A 53 -19.48 -22.40 21.42
CA PHE A 53 -18.47 -21.64 20.69
C PHE A 53 -17.57 -22.60 19.89
N ALA A 54 -17.18 -22.21 18.68
CA ALA A 54 -16.31 -23.01 17.83
C ALA A 54 -14.91 -23.18 18.45
N GLN A 55 -14.43 -22.14 19.13
CA GLN A 55 -13.16 -22.12 19.86
C GLN A 55 -13.29 -21.17 21.06
N GLY A 56 -12.59 -21.42 22.17
CA GLY A 56 -12.60 -20.51 23.33
C GLY A 56 -13.94 -20.43 24.07
N GLY A 57 -14.21 -19.30 24.73
CA GLY A 57 -15.46 -19.08 25.47
C GLY A 57 -15.93 -17.63 25.45
N ALA A 58 -17.12 -17.36 26.00
CA ALA A 58 -17.77 -16.06 25.92
C ALA A 58 -16.92 -14.88 26.41
N VAL A 59 -16.25 -15.04 27.56
CA VAL A 59 -15.37 -13.99 28.13
C VAL A 59 -14.19 -13.71 27.22
N GLN A 60 -13.61 -14.74 26.61
CA GLN A 60 -12.48 -14.60 25.70
C GLN A 60 -12.87 -13.82 24.44
N TRP A 61 -14.04 -14.09 23.85
CA TRP A 61 -14.49 -13.38 22.65
C TRP A 61 -15.01 -11.97 22.91
N LEU A 62 -15.67 -11.73 24.05
CA LEU A 62 -16.00 -10.37 24.48
C LEU A 62 -14.73 -9.57 24.75
N SER A 63 -13.77 -10.16 25.49
CA SER A 63 -12.47 -9.56 25.75
C SER A 63 -11.70 -9.32 24.45
N ALA A 64 -11.67 -10.29 23.52
CA ALA A 64 -11.01 -10.16 22.23
C ALA A 64 -11.61 -9.02 21.38
N GLY A 65 -12.93 -8.85 21.42
CA GLY A 65 -13.55 -7.70 20.81
C GLY A 65 -13.07 -6.40 21.47
N VAL A 66 -12.97 -6.35 22.80
CA VAL A 66 -12.60 -5.15 23.56
C VAL A 66 -11.11 -4.84 23.42
N THR A 67 -10.25 -5.85 23.27
CA THR A 67 -8.83 -5.66 23.00
C THR A 67 -8.57 -5.22 21.57
N ASN A 68 -9.32 -5.75 20.60
CA ASN A 68 -9.32 -5.23 19.22
C ASN A 68 -9.77 -3.76 19.20
N PHE A 69 -10.78 -3.42 20.01
CA PHE A 69 -11.16 -2.02 20.27
C PHE A 69 -10.01 -1.20 20.87
N ARG A 70 -9.28 -1.73 21.86
CA ARG A 70 -8.14 -1.03 22.47
C ARG A 70 -7.04 -0.73 21.45
N SER A 71 -6.76 -1.63 20.51
CA SER A 71 -5.79 -1.38 19.44
C SER A 71 -6.21 -0.24 18.49
N LEU A 72 -7.52 -0.02 18.29
CA LEU A 72 -8.01 1.10 17.47
C LEU A 72 -7.78 2.50 18.09
N TYR A 73 -7.65 2.60 19.42
CA TYR A 73 -7.55 3.88 20.14
C TYR A 73 -6.23 4.10 20.90
N TRP A 74 -5.57 3.02 21.34
CA TRP A 74 -4.40 3.09 22.21
C TRP A 74 -3.09 2.80 21.47
N ASP A 75 -3.14 2.04 20.36
CA ASP A 75 -1.96 1.95 19.49
C ASP A 75 -1.80 3.26 18.73
N VAL A 76 -0.77 4.01 19.12
CA VAL A 76 -0.29 5.20 18.41
C VAL A 76 0.14 4.86 16.96
N GLU A 77 0.23 3.57 16.60
CA GLU A 77 0.70 3.09 15.30
C GLU A 77 -0.37 3.10 14.19
N ARG A 78 -1.68 3.18 14.49
CA ARG A 78 -2.73 3.30 13.45
C ARG A 78 -2.98 4.76 13.06
N ASP A 79 -1.93 5.42 12.59
CA ASP A 79 -1.92 6.82 12.15
C ASP A 79 -2.97 7.16 11.08
N THR A 80 -3.45 6.17 10.33
CA THR A 80 -4.38 6.34 9.20
C THR A 80 -5.76 6.83 9.62
N LEU A 81 -6.28 6.42 10.78
CA LEU A 81 -7.63 6.78 11.22
C LEU A 81 -7.72 8.23 11.73
N ILE A 82 -6.60 8.81 12.18
CA ILE A 82 -6.50 10.24 12.57
C ILE A 82 -6.78 11.14 11.35
N ALA A 83 -6.50 10.66 10.14
CA ALA A 83 -6.77 11.40 8.92
C ALA A 83 -8.27 11.60 8.66
N ILE A 84 -9.15 10.69 9.14
CA ILE A 84 -10.60 10.76 8.92
C ILE A 84 -11.20 12.07 9.47
N PRO A 85 -11.03 12.43 10.77
CA PRO A 85 -11.52 13.70 11.30
C PRO A 85 -10.97 14.92 10.56
N LEU A 86 -9.69 14.89 10.14
CA LEU A 86 -9.05 16.01 9.45
C LEU A 86 -9.62 16.25 8.05
N PHE A 87 -9.88 15.17 7.30
CA PHE A 87 -10.52 15.26 5.99
C PHE A 87 -12.00 15.64 6.09
N ILE A 88 -12.73 15.09 7.08
CA ILE A 88 -14.11 15.51 7.35
C ILE A 88 -14.15 17.01 7.67
N PHE A 89 -13.25 17.49 8.53
CA PHE A 89 -13.14 18.91 8.87
C PHE A 89 -12.90 19.77 7.63
N MET A 90 -11.90 19.39 6.81
CA MET A 90 -11.57 20.09 5.57
C MET A 90 -12.79 20.20 4.65
N GLY A 91 -13.49 19.09 4.39
CA GLY A 91 -14.65 19.06 3.52
C GLY A 91 -15.81 19.92 4.01
N ILE A 92 -16.16 19.80 5.30
CA ILE A 92 -17.25 20.59 5.88
C ILE A 92 -16.89 22.08 5.89
N MET A 93 -15.62 22.42 6.17
CA MET A 93 -15.14 23.80 6.13
C MET A 93 -15.26 24.40 4.72
N LEU A 94 -14.89 23.66 3.66
CA LEU A 94 -15.05 24.09 2.26
C LEU A 94 -16.52 24.23 1.85
N GLN A 95 -17.39 23.34 2.33
CA GLN A 95 -18.82 23.40 2.07
C GLN A 95 -19.47 24.61 2.76
N ARG A 96 -19.18 24.82 4.05
CA ARG A 96 -19.77 25.90 4.88
C ARG A 96 -19.25 27.29 4.50
N SER A 97 -18.09 27.39 3.86
CA SER A 97 -17.48 28.66 3.44
C SER A 97 -17.97 29.22 2.09
N LYS A 98 -19.02 28.64 1.51
CA LYS A 98 -19.62 29.03 0.21
C LYS A 98 -18.68 28.90 -1.00
N ILE A 99 -17.52 28.25 -0.82
CA ILE A 99 -16.57 27.97 -1.91
C ILE A 99 -17.19 27.07 -2.98
N ALA A 100 -17.99 26.09 -2.56
CA ALA A 100 -18.74 25.19 -3.43
C ALA A 100 -19.66 25.93 -4.41
N GLU A 101 -20.36 26.95 -3.93
CA GLU A 101 -21.31 27.73 -4.72
C GLU A 101 -20.58 28.60 -5.75
N ASP A 102 -19.55 29.33 -5.32
CA ASP A 102 -18.70 30.15 -6.21
C ASP A 102 -18.08 29.30 -7.33
N LEU A 103 -17.61 28.10 -6.98
CA LEU A 103 -17.02 27.18 -7.93
C LEU A 103 -18.05 26.68 -8.96
N LEU A 104 -19.24 26.31 -8.50
CA LEU A 104 -20.33 25.90 -9.39
C LEU A 104 -20.71 27.00 -10.37
N VAL A 105 -20.89 28.23 -9.87
CA VAL A 105 -21.23 29.38 -10.71
C VAL A 105 -20.14 29.66 -11.73
N ALA A 106 -18.87 29.69 -11.31
CA ALA A 106 -17.74 29.91 -12.21
C ALA A 106 -17.65 28.82 -13.30
N MET A 107 -17.81 27.55 -12.92
CA MET A 107 -17.78 26.44 -13.88
C MET A 107 -19.00 26.42 -14.80
N ALA A 108 -20.18 26.79 -14.30
CA ALA A 108 -21.37 26.92 -15.13
C ALA A 108 -21.22 28.02 -16.19
N GLN A 109 -20.55 29.13 -15.85
CA GLN A 109 -20.26 30.20 -16.81
C GLN A 109 -19.16 29.80 -17.81
N LEU A 110 -18.15 29.04 -17.35
CA LEU A 110 -17.06 28.55 -18.19
C LEU A 110 -17.55 27.56 -19.26
N PHE A 111 -18.33 26.56 -18.86
CA PHE A 111 -18.87 25.54 -19.78
C PHE A 111 -20.24 25.90 -20.37
N GLY A 112 -20.83 27.04 -19.98
CA GLY A 112 -22.16 27.47 -20.39
C GLY A 112 -22.47 27.38 -21.90
N PRO A 113 -21.57 27.83 -22.80
CA PRO A 113 -21.79 27.76 -24.25
C PRO A 113 -21.84 26.33 -24.80
N VAL A 114 -21.23 25.37 -24.11
CA VAL A 114 -21.18 23.98 -24.54
C VAL A 114 -22.53 23.31 -24.29
N PRO A 115 -23.11 22.58 -25.26
CA PRO A 115 -24.30 21.76 -25.02
C PRO A 115 -24.07 20.78 -23.86
N GLY A 116 -24.95 20.76 -22.87
CA GLY A 116 -24.75 19.99 -21.64
C GLY A 116 -23.75 20.58 -20.64
N GLY A 117 -23.24 21.79 -20.89
CA GLY A 117 -22.19 22.43 -20.11
C GLY A 117 -22.48 22.54 -18.62
N LEU A 118 -23.70 22.95 -18.23
CA LEU A 118 -24.11 23.00 -16.82
C LEU A 118 -24.08 21.62 -16.15
N GLY A 119 -24.41 20.55 -16.90
CA GLY A 119 -24.28 19.17 -16.42
C GLY A 119 -22.82 18.75 -16.20
N ILE A 120 -21.94 19.11 -17.12
CA ILE A 120 -20.49 18.88 -17.00
C ILE A 120 -19.94 19.64 -15.78
N SER A 121 -20.37 20.88 -15.57
CA SER A 121 -19.99 21.69 -14.39
C SER A 121 -20.45 21.03 -13.09
N VAL A 122 -21.65 20.45 -13.04
CA VAL A 122 -22.13 19.70 -11.87
C VAL A 122 -21.30 18.45 -11.63
N VAL A 123 -20.92 17.69 -12.66
CA VAL A 123 -20.03 16.53 -12.49
C VAL A 123 -18.67 16.99 -11.99
N PHE A 124 -18.06 18.01 -12.59
CA PHE A 124 -16.73 18.49 -12.21
C PHE A 124 -16.70 19.03 -10.77
N VAL A 125 -17.61 19.95 -10.44
CA VAL A 125 -17.70 20.57 -9.11
C VAL A 125 -18.17 19.56 -8.08
N GLY A 126 -19.12 18.70 -8.43
CA GLY A 126 -19.56 17.60 -7.58
C GLY A 126 -18.43 16.63 -7.28
N THR A 127 -17.59 16.27 -8.26
CA THR A 127 -16.39 15.44 -8.07
C THR A 127 -15.43 16.10 -7.09
N LEU A 128 -15.14 17.40 -7.29
CA LEU A 128 -14.19 18.12 -6.45
C LEU A 128 -14.67 18.20 -4.99
N LEU A 129 -15.95 18.55 -4.80
CA LEU A 129 -16.54 18.67 -3.47
C LEU A 129 -16.69 17.31 -2.79
N ALA A 130 -17.19 16.31 -3.52
CA ALA A 130 -17.36 14.98 -3.00
C ALA A 130 -16.01 14.38 -2.57
N ALA A 131 -14.94 14.62 -3.32
CA ALA A 131 -13.58 14.20 -2.97
C ALA A 131 -13.08 14.85 -1.67
N THR A 132 -13.51 16.08 -1.35
CA THR A 132 -13.09 16.74 -0.10
C THR A 132 -13.92 16.36 1.11
N THR A 133 -15.22 16.10 0.94
CA THR A 133 -16.11 15.76 2.05
C THR A 133 -16.11 14.27 2.37
N GLY A 134 -15.94 13.41 1.38
CA GLY A 134 -16.04 11.95 1.53
C GLY A 134 -17.43 11.46 1.98
N ILE A 135 -18.43 12.34 2.06
CA ILE A 135 -19.78 12.04 2.55
C ILE A 135 -20.78 12.29 1.42
N VAL A 136 -21.30 11.19 0.87
CA VAL A 136 -22.22 11.21 -0.27
C VAL A 136 -23.48 12.01 0.06
N GLY A 137 -24.08 11.78 1.24
CA GLY A 137 -25.35 12.43 1.59
C GLY A 137 -25.27 13.94 1.68
N ALA A 138 -24.26 14.46 2.40
CA ALA A 138 -24.04 15.90 2.51
C ALA A 138 -23.83 16.56 1.14
N THR A 139 -23.05 15.91 0.26
CA THR A 139 -22.75 16.43 -1.06
C THR A 139 -23.96 16.41 -1.99
N VAL A 140 -24.72 15.31 -2.00
CA VAL A 140 -25.94 15.19 -2.82
C VAL A 140 -27.00 16.19 -2.36
N ILE A 141 -27.15 16.41 -1.05
CA ILE A 141 -28.06 17.42 -0.49
C ILE A 141 -27.63 18.83 -0.91
N ALA A 142 -26.34 19.16 -0.72
CA ALA A 142 -25.80 20.47 -1.08
C ALA A 142 -25.94 20.76 -2.59
N MET A 143 -25.51 19.82 -3.43
CA MET A 143 -25.64 19.94 -4.88
C MET A 143 -27.11 19.90 -5.33
N GLY A 144 -27.98 19.16 -4.63
CA GLY A 144 -29.41 19.15 -4.88
C GLY A 144 -30.07 20.50 -4.60
N LEU A 145 -29.68 21.19 -3.52
CA LEU A 145 -30.22 22.51 -3.18
C LEU A 145 -29.73 23.61 -4.10
N ILE A 146 -28.48 23.52 -4.58
CA ILE A 146 -27.86 24.56 -5.39
C ILE A 146 -28.05 24.30 -6.90
N SER A 147 -27.70 23.10 -7.37
CA SER A 147 -27.59 22.78 -8.81
C SER A 147 -28.93 22.38 -9.43
N LEU A 148 -29.79 21.65 -8.70
CA LEU A 148 -31.05 21.17 -9.28
C LEU A 148 -31.98 22.33 -9.68
N PRO A 149 -32.21 23.37 -8.85
CA PRO A 149 -33.04 24.50 -9.27
C PRO A 149 -32.44 25.25 -10.47
N ALA A 150 -31.12 25.42 -10.52
CA ALA A 150 -30.43 26.06 -11.63
C ALA A 150 -30.64 25.28 -12.95
N MET A 151 -30.45 23.96 -12.92
CA MET A 151 -30.70 23.09 -14.08
C MET A 151 -32.16 23.16 -14.56
N LEU A 152 -33.12 23.14 -13.64
CA LEU A 152 -34.54 23.19 -13.97
C LEU A 152 -34.95 24.55 -14.57
N ARG A 153 -34.39 25.67 -14.11
CA ARG A 153 -34.62 27.01 -14.70
C ARG A 153 -34.16 27.08 -16.15
N HIS A 154 -33.08 26.38 -16.48
CA HIS A 154 -32.56 26.27 -17.84
C HIS A 154 -33.17 25.09 -18.63
N ASN A 155 -34.33 24.58 -18.23
CA ASN A 155 -35.07 23.53 -18.96
C ASN A 155 -34.29 22.22 -19.18
N TYR A 156 -33.36 21.85 -18.28
CA TYR A 156 -32.75 20.52 -18.31
C TYR A 156 -33.82 19.45 -18.08
N ALA A 157 -33.67 18.30 -18.77
CA ALA A 157 -34.53 17.16 -18.54
C ALA A 157 -34.38 16.67 -17.09
N LYS A 158 -35.50 16.63 -16.35
CA LYS A 158 -35.53 16.22 -14.93
C LYS A 158 -34.75 14.92 -14.64
N PRO A 159 -34.90 13.84 -15.45
CA PRO A 159 -34.12 12.62 -15.21
C PRO A 159 -32.61 12.82 -15.36
N LEU A 160 -32.17 13.59 -16.35
CA LEU A 160 -30.74 13.83 -16.57
C LEU A 160 -30.15 14.68 -15.43
N ALA A 161 -30.85 15.75 -15.03
CA ALA A 161 -30.43 16.61 -13.93
C ALA A 161 -30.30 15.82 -12.61
N CYS A 162 -31.33 15.06 -12.25
CA CYS A 162 -31.32 14.27 -11.01
C CYS A 162 -30.27 13.16 -11.04
N GLY A 163 -30.16 12.42 -12.16
CA GLY A 163 -29.13 11.38 -12.32
C GLY A 163 -27.72 11.95 -12.20
N THR A 164 -27.46 13.10 -12.82
CA THR A 164 -26.15 13.76 -12.79
C THR A 164 -25.76 14.16 -11.36
N ILE A 165 -26.69 14.76 -10.60
CA ILE A 165 -26.41 15.18 -9.21
C ILE A 165 -26.16 13.97 -8.31
N CYS A 166 -26.99 12.92 -8.39
CA CYS A 166 -26.79 11.71 -7.60
C CYS A 166 -25.47 11.02 -7.93
N ALA A 167 -25.14 10.88 -9.23
CA ALA A 167 -23.91 10.24 -9.66
C ALA A 167 -22.66 11.06 -9.31
N ALA A 168 -22.72 12.39 -9.44
CA ALA A 168 -21.62 13.27 -9.06
C ALA A 168 -21.34 13.21 -7.54
N GLY A 169 -22.38 13.13 -6.72
CA GLY A 169 -22.22 13.04 -5.27
C GLY A 169 -21.62 11.73 -4.78
N THR A 170 -21.78 10.62 -5.52
CA THR A 170 -21.17 9.34 -5.13
C THR A 170 -19.69 9.25 -5.50
N LEU A 171 -19.17 10.09 -6.42
CA LEU A 171 -17.75 10.06 -6.83
C LEU A 171 -16.78 10.36 -5.68
N GLY A 172 -17.23 11.03 -4.62
CA GLY A 172 -16.43 11.25 -3.42
C GLY A 172 -16.01 9.98 -2.69
N GLN A 173 -16.64 8.85 -3.00
CA GLN A 173 -16.23 7.55 -2.46
C GLN A 173 -14.94 7.02 -3.10
N ILE A 174 -14.66 7.35 -4.37
CA ILE A 174 -13.50 6.81 -5.11
C ILE A 174 -12.44 7.88 -5.39
N ILE A 175 -12.80 9.15 -5.51
CA ILE A 175 -11.86 10.21 -5.84
C ILE A 175 -11.09 10.64 -4.58
N PRO A 176 -9.76 10.56 -4.56
CA PRO A 176 -8.96 10.99 -3.41
C PRO A 176 -9.08 12.50 -3.14
N PRO A 177 -9.05 12.95 -1.86
CA PRO A 177 -8.88 12.17 -0.62
C PRO A 177 -10.20 11.54 -0.10
N SER A 178 -10.35 10.21 -0.21
CA SER A 178 -11.60 9.53 0.14
C SER A 178 -11.55 8.85 1.51
N ILE A 179 -12.54 9.13 2.36
CA ILE A 179 -12.72 8.44 3.66
C ILE A 179 -12.97 6.95 3.45
N VAL A 180 -13.72 6.58 2.40
CA VAL A 180 -14.00 5.17 2.06
C VAL A 180 -12.69 4.43 1.81
N LEU A 181 -11.79 5.02 1.03
CA LEU A 181 -10.50 4.42 0.70
C LEU A 181 -9.57 4.35 1.92
N ILE A 182 -9.62 5.31 2.84
CA ILE A 182 -8.86 5.24 4.11
C ILE A 182 -9.32 4.04 4.94
N ILE A 183 -10.63 3.86 5.10
CA ILE A 183 -11.18 2.74 5.87
C ILE A 183 -10.88 1.42 5.16
N LEU A 184 -11.08 1.34 3.85
CA LEU A 184 -10.75 0.13 3.07
C LEU A 184 -9.25 -0.21 3.16
N ALA A 185 -8.35 0.78 3.16
CA ALA A 185 -6.92 0.55 3.34
C ALA A 185 -6.62 -0.19 4.64
N ASP A 186 -7.17 0.32 5.75
CA ASP A 186 -6.98 -0.27 7.08
C ASP A 186 -7.56 -1.69 7.16
N GLN A 187 -8.79 -1.89 6.67
CA GLN A 187 -9.44 -3.18 6.70
C GLN A 187 -8.75 -4.21 5.79
N LEU A 188 -8.24 -3.76 4.64
CA LEU A 188 -7.47 -4.61 3.73
C LEU A 188 -6.07 -4.91 4.26
N SER A 189 -5.41 -3.99 4.95
CA SER A 189 -4.13 -4.27 5.61
C SER A 189 -4.28 -5.44 6.59
N ASN A 190 -5.29 -5.38 7.46
CA ASN A 190 -5.59 -6.49 8.38
C ASN A 190 -5.94 -7.78 7.62
N ALA A 191 -6.71 -7.67 6.52
CA ALA A 191 -7.06 -8.80 5.70
C ALA A 191 -5.84 -9.44 5.00
N THR A 192 -4.83 -8.64 4.63
CA THR A 192 -3.60 -9.14 3.99
C THR A 192 -2.74 -9.94 4.96
N ASP A 193 -2.70 -9.57 6.24
CA ASP A 193 -1.99 -10.33 7.26
C ASP A 193 -2.64 -11.70 7.48
N VAL A 194 -3.98 -11.73 7.57
CA VAL A 194 -4.75 -12.99 7.67
C VAL A 194 -4.58 -13.83 6.41
N ALA A 195 -4.65 -13.22 5.22
CA ALA A 195 -4.42 -13.92 3.96
C ALA A 195 -3.00 -14.48 3.85
N GLY A 196 -2.00 -13.76 4.35
CA GLY A 196 -0.61 -14.21 4.41
C GLY A 196 -0.43 -15.43 5.31
N ALA A 197 -1.11 -15.46 6.46
CA ALA A 197 -1.15 -16.63 7.33
C ALA A 197 -1.82 -17.83 6.63
N LEU A 198 -2.95 -17.61 5.96
CA LEU A 198 -3.64 -18.65 5.17
C LEU A 198 -2.77 -19.21 4.05
N ARG A 199 -2.01 -18.35 3.33
CA ARG A 199 -1.07 -18.79 2.30
C ARG A 199 0.08 -19.59 2.89
N THR A 200 0.64 -19.16 4.01
CA THR A 200 1.73 -19.87 4.68
C THR A 200 1.29 -21.26 5.12
N GLU A 201 0.08 -21.36 5.68
CA GLU A 201 -0.52 -22.65 6.04
C GLU A 201 -0.73 -23.54 4.82
N HIS A 202 -1.31 -23.00 3.73
CA HIS A 202 -1.55 -23.76 2.50
C HIS A 202 -0.25 -24.25 1.86
N TYR A 203 0.78 -23.39 1.80
CA TYR A 203 2.10 -23.74 1.30
C TYR A 203 2.73 -24.87 2.12
N LYS A 204 2.72 -24.74 3.46
CA LYS A 204 3.22 -25.77 4.37
C LYS A 204 2.54 -27.12 4.17
N GLN A 205 1.22 -27.13 3.96
CA GLN A 205 0.47 -28.37 3.73
C GLN A 205 0.85 -29.06 2.42
N VAL A 206 1.30 -28.31 1.43
CA VAL A 206 1.54 -28.82 0.07
C VAL A 206 3.00 -29.19 -0.15
N THR A 207 3.93 -28.36 0.32
CA THR A 207 5.37 -28.56 0.12
C THR A 207 6.07 -29.18 1.33
N GLY A 208 5.44 -29.14 2.51
CA GLY A 208 6.06 -29.51 3.79
C GLY A 208 7.01 -28.43 4.36
N GLU A 209 7.24 -27.33 3.64
CA GLU A 209 8.10 -26.24 4.09
C GLU A 209 7.35 -25.23 4.97
N PHE A 210 7.93 -24.83 6.10
CA PHE A 210 7.27 -23.93 7.07
C PHE A 210 7.30 -22.44 6.68
N ASN A 211 8.27 -22.03 5.87
CA ASN A 211 8.50 -20.63 5.53
C ASN A 211 8.04 -20.37 4.10
N LEU A 212 7.06 -19.47 3.95
CA LEU A 212 6.63 -18.98 2.64
C LEU A 212 7.70 -18.05 2.05
N PRO A 213 8.20 -18.29 0.84
CA PRO A 213 9.05 -17.33 0.13
C PRO A 213 8.36 -15.97 -0.02
N SER A 214 9.12 -14.88 0.15
CA SER A 214 8.59 -13.50 0.10
C SER A 214 8.03 -13.09 -1.26
N GLU A 215 8.34 -13.82 -2.33
CA GLU A 215 7.75 -13.66 -3.66
C GLU A 215 6.28 -14.10 -3.73
N PHE A 216 5.85 -15.03 -2.87
CA PHE A 216 4.48 -15.54 -2.82
C PHE A 216 3.62 -14.90 -1.71
N SER A 217 4.21 -14.01 -0.91
CA SER A 217 3.48 -13.29 0.14
C SER A 217 2.48 -12.30 -0.44
N VAL A 218 1.43 -12.03 0.33
CA VAL A 218 0.39 -11.06 -0.01
C VAL A 218 0.95 -9.65 0.18
N SER A 219 0.75 -8.77 -0.80
CA SER A 219 1.08 -7.34 -0.63
C SER A 219 0.07 -6.66 0.27
N SER A 220 0.54 -5.96 1.29
CA SER A 220 -0.28 -5.07 2.10
C SER A 220 -0.79 -3.87 1.27
N ALA A 221 -1.80 -3.18 1.79
CA ALA A 221 -2.30 -1.94 1.22
C ALA A 221 -2.20 -0.82 2.26
N SER A 222 -1.58 0.29 1.88
CA SER A 222 -1.62 1.55 2.63
C SER A 222 -2.68 2.51 2.09
N ALA A 223 -3.08 3.49 2.90
CA ALA A 223 -4.04 4.51 2.47
C ALA A 223 -3.51 5.38 1.32
N GLY A 224 -2.20 5.65 1.29
CA GLY A 224 -1.56 6.37 0.18
C GLY A 224 -1.60 5.57 -1.13
N GLU A 225 -1.31 4.27 -1.08
CA GLU A 225 -1.41 3.39 -2.25
C GLU A 225 -2.85 3.23 -2.74
N MET A 226 -3.83 3.18 -1.83
CA MET A 226 -5.25 3.19 -2.20
C MET A 226 -5.63 4.48 -2.94
N PHE A 227 -5.16 5.64 -2.49
CA PHE A 227 -5.40 6.90 -3.18
C PHE A 227 -4.78 6.92 -4.57
N MET A 228 -3.51 6.52 -4.69
CA MET A 228 -2.83 6.40 -5.98
C MET A 228 -3.53 5.43 -6.92
N GLY A 229 -3.98 4.28 -6.41
CA GLY A 229 -4.64 3.26 -7.21
C GLY A 229 -6.05 3.63 -7.64
N ALA A 230 -6.77 4.43 -6.86
CA ALA A 230 -8.13 4.87 -7.18
C ALA A 230 -8.17 6.08 -8.13
N LEU A 231 -7.07 6.84 -8.25
CA LEU A 231 -7.03 8.09 -9.02
C LEU A 231 -7.42 7.88 -10.49
N PHE A 232 -6.77 6.96 -11.20
CA PHE A 232 -7.06 6.72 -12.62
C PHE A 232 -8.47 6.12 -12.84
N PRO A 233 -8.92 5.07 -12.12
CA PRO A 233 -10.29 4.58 -12.21
C PRO A 233 -11.34 5.67 -11.93
N GLY A 234 -11.09 6.53 -10.95
CA GLY A 234 -11.95 7.67 -10.64
C GLY A 234 -12.02 8.67 -11.79
N LEU A 235 -10.88 9.03 -12.39
CA LEU A 235 -10.84 9.91 -13.57
C LEU A 235 -11.53 9.27 -14.79
N VAL A 236 -11.42 7.96 -14.98
CA VAL A 236 -12.15 7.22 -16.02
C VAL A 236 -13.66 7.38 -15.81
N LEU A 237 -14.17 7.20 -14.59
CA LEU A 237 -15.60 7.42 -14.30
C LEU A 237 -16.06 8.86 -14.56
N VAL A 238 -15.27 9.85 -14.11
CA VAL A 238 -15.56 11.27 -14.37
C VAL A 238 -15.64 11.52 -15.88
N GLY A 239 -14.67 11.00 -16.64
CA GLY A 239 -14.64 11.08 -18.10
C GLY A 239 -15.84 10.40 -18.76
N LEU A 240 -16.24 9.22 -18.28
CA LEU A 240 -17.43 8.51 -18.77
C LEU A 240 -18.72 9.31 -18.51
N TYR A 241 -18.85 9.96 -17.34
CA TYR A 241 -20.01 10.78 -17.02
C TYR A 241 -20.08 12.04 -17.88
N MET A 242 -18.96 12.76 -18.02
CA MET A 242 -18.88 13.95 -18.87
C MET A 242 -19.13 13.61 -20.33
N GLY A 243 -18.51 12.53 -20.82
CA GLY A 243 -18.70 12.02 -22.17
C GLY A 243 -20.17 11.64 -22.43
N TYR A 244 -20.81 10.96 -21.49
CA TYR A 244 -22.24 10.63 -21.60
C TYR A 244 -23.14 11.87 -21.68
N ILE A 245 -22.91 12.86 -20.81
CA ILE A 245 -23.69 14.11 -20.81
C ILE A 245 -23.49 14.85 -22.13
N LEU A 246 -22.25 14.95 -22.61
CA LEU A 246 -21.93 15.62 -23.88
C LEU A 246 -22.56 14.89 -25.07
N ILE A 247 -22.39 13.56 -25.18
CA ILE A 247 -22.96 12.75 -26.26
C ILE A 247 -24.49 12.88 -26.26
N ARG A 248 -25.12 12.82 -25.08
CA ARG A 248 -26.57 12.96 -24.96
C ARG A 248 -27.05 14.38 -25.30
N ALA A 249 -26.29 15.41 -24.95
CA ALA A 249 -26.59 16.79 -25.31
C ALA A 249 -26.48 17.03 -26.83
N LEU A 250 -25.51 16.38 -27.50
CA LEU A 250 -25.34 16.47 -28.95
C LEU A 250 -26.46 15.72 -29.71
N ILE A 251 -26.84 14.51 -29.25
CA ILE A 251 -27.90 13.72 -29.88
C ILE A 251 -29.28 14.30 -29.58
N GLN A 252 -29.50 14.79 -28.35
CA GLN A 252 -30.78 15.33 -27.90
C GLN A 252 -30.59 16.70 -27.22
N PRO A 253 -30.41 17.79 -28.01
CA PRO A 253 -30.15 19.13 -27.48
C PRO A 253 -31.24 19.65 -26.52
N ARG A 254 -32.48 19.21 -26.71
CA ARG A 254 -33.61 19.56 -25.82
C ARG A 254 -33.46 19.03 -24.39
N SER A 255 -32.63 18.01 -24.18
CA SER A 255 -32.47 17.39 -22.86
C SER A 255 -31.44 18.09 -21.97
N ALA A 256 -30.50 18.82 -22.57
CA ALA A 256 -29.42 19.51 -21.89
C ALA A 256 -28.99 20.76 -22.70
N PRO A 257 -29.82 21.82 -22.72
CA PRO A 257 -29.54 23.02 -23.50
C PRO A 257 -28.30 23.76 -22.99
N SER A 258 -27.65 24.50 -23.88
CA SER A 258 -26.55 25.42 -23.54
C SER A 258 -27.09 26.61 -22.74
N VAL A 259 -26.31 27.09 -21.78
CA VAL A 259 -26.61 28.26 -20.96
C VAL A 259 -25.58 29.34 -21.29
N PRO A 260 -25.84 30.20 -22.29
CA PRO A 260 -24.89 31.23 -22.66
C PRO A 260 -24.67 32.20 -21.51
N TYR A 261 -23.41 32.58 -21.28
CA TYR A 261 -23.05 33.63 -20.34
C TYR A 261 -23.45 34.98 -20.93
N GLU A 262 -24.17 35.81 -20.19
CA GLU A 262 -24.64 37.12 -20.66
C GLU A 262 -23.52 38.18 -20.79
N GLY A 263 -22.31 37.91 -20.28
CA GLY A 263 -21.15 38.81 -20.38
C GLY A 263 -20.12 38.40 -21.44
N ASN A 264 -19.10 39.23 -21.65
CA ASN A 264 -17.98 38.92 -22.53
C ASN A 264 -16.94 38.02 -21.85
N TYR A 265 -16.30 37.15 -22.63
CA TYR A 265 -15.15 36.34 -22.21
C TYR A 265 -13.87 37.18 -22.11
N ASP A 266 -13.91 38.24 -21.29
CA ASP A 266 -12.80 39.19 -21.10
C ASP A 266 -11.76 38.67 -20.09
N LEU A 267 -10.59 39.33 -20.03
CA LEU A 267 -9.54 39.00 -19.05
C LEU A 267 -10.07 39.00 -17.60
N GLN A 268 -11.03 39.88 -17.27
CA GLN A 268 -11.68 39.91 -15.96
C GLN A 268 -12.50 38.66 -15.66
N PHE A 269 -13.16 38.08 -16.67
CA PHE A 269 -13.87 36.81 -16.55
C PHE A 269 -12.88 35.68 -16.24
N VAL A 270 -11.77 35.62 -17.00
CA VAL A 270 -10.71 34.62 -16.80
C VAL A 270 -10.12 34.72 -15.39
N ILE A 271 -9.80 35.93 -14.91
CA ILE A 271 -9.29 36.14 -13.55
C ILE A 271 -10.30 35.69 -12.50
N ARG A 272 -11.59 35.99 -12.67
CA ARG A 272 -12.64 35.57 -11.74
C ARG A 272 -12.76 34.04 -11.67
N VAL A 273 -12.75 33.37 -12.82
CA VAL A 273 -12.80 31.90 -12.92
C VAL A 273 -11.56 31.30 -12.28
N LEU A 274 -10.36 31.81 -12.57
CA LEU A 274 -9.11 31.34 -11.99
C LEU A 274 -9.10 31.52 -10.46
N LEU A 275 -9.52 32.67 -9.94
CA LEU A 275 -9.57 32.92 -8.48
C LEU A 275 -10.64 32.09 -7.76
N ALA A 276 -11.65 31.58 -8.47
CA ALA A 276 -12.63 30.63 -7.92
C ALA A 276 -12.12 29.19 -7.95
N LEU A 277 -11.43 28.79 -9.03
CA LEU A 277 -11.04 27.41 -9.31
C LEU A 277 -9.67 27.02 -8.74
N VAL A 278 -8.68 27.89 -8.87
CA VAL A 278 -7.28 27.58 -8.53
C VAL A 278 -7.11 27.31 -7.04
N PRO A 279 -7.65 28.10 -6.08
CA PRO A 279 -7.36 27.85 -4.67
C PRO A 279 -7.86 26.48 -4.14
N PRO A 280 -9.12 26.04 -4.41
CA PRO A 280 -9.56 24.70 -4.02
C PRO A 280 -8.79 23.58 -4.71
N LEU A 281 -8.51 23.70 -6.00
CA LEU A 281 -7.70 22.71 -6.73
C LEU A 281 -6.27 22.65 -6.18
N ALA A 282 -5.64 23.80 -5.94
CA ALA A 282 -4.29 23.88 -5.40
C ALA A 282 -4.22 23.24 -4.02
N LEU A 283 -5.24 23.41 -3.17
CA LEU A 283 -5.32 22.71 -1.89
C LEU A 283 -5.40 21.20 -2.08
N ILE A 284 -6.27 20.71 -2.96
CA ILE A 284 -6.44 19.27 -3.23
C ILE A 284 -5.17 18.67 -3.84
N PHE A 285 -4.54 19.35 -4.79
CA PHE A 285 -3.26 18.92 -5.37
C PHE A 285 -2.10 19.04 -4.39
N ALA A 286 -2.10 19.98 -3.46
CA ALA A 286 -1.09 20.05 -2.40
C ALA A 286 -1.22 18.85 -1.44
N VAL A 287 -2.45 18.55 -1.02
CA VAL A 287 -2.76 17.38 -0.18
C VAL A 287 -2.42 16.08 -0.91
N LEU A 288 -3.03 15.85 -2.06
CA LEU A 288 -2.84 14.63 -2.84
C LEU A 288 -1.41 14.51 -3.35
N GLY A 289 -0.81 15.59 -3.84
CA GLY A 289 0.58 15.65 -4.29
C GLY A 289 1.56 15.32 -3.18
N SER A 290 1.33 15.80 -1.95
CA SER A 290 2.18 15.45 -0.79
C SER A 290 2.13 13.95 -0.45
N ILE A 291 0.97 13.30 -0.64
CA ILE A 291 0.81 11.85 -0.49
C ILE A 291 1.47 11.08 -1.63
N ILE A 292 1.21 11.48 -2.89
CA ILE A 292 1.74 10.81 -4.09
C ILE A 292 3.26 10.96 -4.17
N MET A 293 3.83 12.10 -3.78
CA MET A 293 5.28 12.29 -3.76
C MET A 293 5.96 11.66 -2.54
N GLY A 294 5.19 11.08 -1.61
CA GLY A 294 5.72 10.51 -0.36
C GLY A 294 6.31 11.54 0.61
N ILE A 295 6.00 12.84 0.42
CA ILE A 295 6.46 13.94 1.27
C ILE A 295 5.73 13.91 2.62
N ALA A 296 4.45 13.58 2.59
CA ALA A 296 3.58 13.56 3.76
C ALA A 296 2.79 12.25 3.83
N THR A 297 2.64 11.72 5.04
CA THR A 297 1.70 10.63 5.32
C THR A 297 0.25 11.14 5.26
N VAL A 298 -0.73 10.24 5.17
CA VAL A 298 -2.15 10.60 4.96
C VAL A 298 -2.72 11.50 6.08
N ASN A 299 -2.28 11.31 7.33
CA ASN A 299 -2.63 12.18 8.45
C ASN A 299 -1.98 13.59 8.35
N GLN A 300 -0.70 13.67 7.98
CA GLN A 300 0.00 14.93 7.74
C GLN A 300 -0.62 15.72 6.59
N ALA A 301 -0.94 15.04 5.48
CA ALA A 301 -1.65 15.61 4.35
C ALA A 301 -3.06 16.08 4.74
N GLY A 302 -3.78 15.32 5.58
CA GLY A 302 -5.04 15.74 6.18
C GLY A 302 -4.93 17.04 6.98
N ALA A 303 -3.84 17.22 7.75
CA ALA A 303 -3.58 18.45 8.49
C ALA A 303 -3.31 19.65 7.56
N ILE A 304 -2.53 19.45 6.49
CA ILE A 304 -2.33 20.46 5.44
C ILE A 304 -3.68 20.87 4.84
N GLY A 305 -4.54 19.89 4.55
CA GLY A 305 -5.90 20.10 4.05
C GLY A 305 -6.78 20.92 4.99
N ALA A 306 -6.84 20.53 6.26
CA ALA A 306 -7.63 21.20 7.29
C ALA A 306 -7.19 22.65 7.52
N ILE A 307 -5.88 22.89 7.63
CA ILE A 307 -5.30 24.24 7.76
C ILE A 307 -5.62 25.07 6.51
N GLY A 308 -5.39 24.53 5.32
CA GLY A 308 -5.66 25.22 4.06
C GLY A 308 -7.14 25.59 3.89
N ALA A 309 -8.06 24.67 4.20
CA ALA A 309 -9.50 24.94 4.15
C ALA A 309 -9.93 26.01 5.17
N MET A 310 -9.33 26.04 6.36
CA MET A 310 -9.60 27.07 7.35
C MET A 310 -9.07 28.44 6.92
N ILE A 311 -7.87 28.53 6.34
CA ILE A 311 -7.34 29.77 5.73
C ILE A 311 -8.27 30.24 4.61
N MET A 312 -8.73 29.30 3.78
CA MET A 312 -9.65 29.59 2.67
C MET A 312 -10.99 30.13 3.14
N GLY A 313 -11.59 29.49 4.14
CA GLY A 313 -12.81 29.99 4.78
C GLY A 313 -12.62 31.38 5.38
N GLY A 314 -11.47 31.65 6.01
CA GLY A 314 -11.16 32.93 6.64
C GLY A 314 -11.18 34.15 5.70
N TYR A 315 -10.81 33.99 4.42
CA TYR A 315 -10.91 35.07 3.43
C TYR A 315 -12.21 35.05 2.62
N ARG A 316 -12.87 33.90 2.47
CA ARG A 316 -14.14 33.80 1.72
C ARG A 316 -15.32 34.33 2.51
N LEU A 317 -15.41 33.97 3.80
CA LEU A 317 -16.51 34.37 4.69
C LEU A 317 -16.57 35.89 4.92
N ASN A 318 -15.44 36.60 4.78
CA ASN A 318 -15.39 38.05 4.92
C ASN A 318 -15.25 38.74 3.55
N THR A 319 -16.34 39.30 3.04
CA THR A 319 -16.42 39.84 1.67
C THR A 319 -15.97 41.30 1.54
N SER A 320 -15.81 42.06 2.63
CA SER A 320 -15.83 43.54 2.57
C SER A 320 -14.61 44.28 3.15
N GLY A 321 -13.55 43.59 3.59
CA GLY A 321 -12.37 44.22 4.22
C GLY A 321 -11.10 44.32 3.36
N LYS A 322 -10.32 45.41 3.46
CA LYS A 322 -8.97 45.54 2.86
C LYS A 322 -8.01 44.40 3.25
N HIS A 323 -8.24 43.80 4.42
CA HIS A 323 -7.44 42.68 4.95
C HIS A 323 -7.99 41.30 4.59
N ARG A 324 -8.83 41.18 3.56
CA ARG A 324 -9.49 39.92 3.16
C ARG A 324 -8.49 38.79 2.95
N TYR A 325 -7.56 38.97 2.01
CA TYR A 325 -6.57 37.96 1.63
C TYR A 325 -5.31 37.95 2.50
N LEU A 326 -5.21 38.85 3.48
CA LEU A 326 -3.99 39.03 4.28
C LEU A 326 -3.55 37.75 5.01
N PRO A 327 -4.43 36.98 5.69
CA PRO A 327 -4.01 35.71 6.29
C PRO A 327 -3.47 34.72 5.24
N ALA A 328 -4.12 34.59 4.09
CA ALA A 328 -3.67 33.70 3.02
C ALA A 328 -2.30 34.12 2.44
N ILE A 329 -2.06 35.42 2.28
CA ILE A 329 -0.77 35.94 1.82
C ILE A 329 0.33 35.66 2.85
N ILE A 330 0.05 35.88 4.14
CA ILE A 330 1.00 35.56 5.22
C ILE A 330 1.34 34.06 5.19
N ALA A 331 0.34 33.18 5.06
CA ALA A 331 0.58 31.76 4.97
C ALA A 331 1.46 31.38 3.77
N LEU A 332 1.17 31.91 2.58
CA LEU A 332 1.95 31.65 1.37
C LEU A 332 3.40 32.15 1.52
N LEU A 333 3.61 33.36 2.04
CA LEU A 333 4.95 33.91 2.27
C LEU A 333 5.71 33.11 3.33
N SER A 334 5.04 32.70 4.40
CA SER A 334 5.63 31.86 5.45
C SER A 334 5.99 30.47 4.95
N THR A 335 5.15 29.81 4.16
CA THR A 335 5.46 28.52 3.54
C THR A 335 6.61 28.65 2.55
N LEU A 336 6.63 29.72 1.73
CA LEU A 336 7.72 30.00 0.80
C LEU A 336 9.04 30.23 1.56
N LEU A 337 9.00 30.99 2.65
CA LEU A 337 10.16 31.22 3.51
C LEU A 337 10.69 29.90 4.09
N ILE A 338 9.83 29.05 4.64
CA ILE A 338 10.23 27.72 5.16
C ILE A 338 10.84 26.87 4.04
N PHE A 339 10.23 26.85 2.86
CA PHE A 339 10.74 26.09 1.72
C PHE A 339 12.13 26.56 1.29
N VAL A 340 12.32 27.88 1.11
CA VAL A 340 13.62 28.46 0.75
C VAL A 340 14.67 28.15 1.81
N VAL A 341 14.34 28.31 3.09
CA VAL A 341 15.25 28.01 4.20
C VAL A 341 15.64 26.53 4.20
N ASN A 342 14.69 25.61 4.03
CA ASN A 342 14.97 24.17 4.02
C ASN A 342 15.75 23.73 2.77
N SER A 343 15.74 24.52 1.69
CA SER A 343 16.57 24.28 0.50
C SER A 343 17.99 24.82 0.61
N ALA A 344 18.21 25.83 1.46
CA ALA A 344 19.48 26.53 1.59
C ALA A 344 20.26 26.15 2.87
N TYR A 345 19.57 25.67 3.92
CA TYR A 345 20.14 25.37 5.23
C TYR A 345 19.66 24.00 5.75
N GLU A 346 20.52 23.27 6.47
CA GLU A 346 20.12 22.06 7.20
C GLU A 346 19.44 22.44 8.53
N VAL A 347 18.11 22.52 8.53
CA VAL A 347 17.34 22.90 9.72
C VAL A 347 17.19 21.70 10.66
N ASN A 348 18.25 21.35 11.38
CA ASN A 348 18.22 20.29 12.39
C ASN A 348 18.58 20.82 13.78
N VAL A 349 17.56 20.94 14.64
CA VAL A 349 17.70 21.45 16.02
C VAL A 349 18.71 20.63 16.84
N LYS A 350 18.87 19.33 16.54
CA LYS A 350 19.80 18.44 17.26
C LYS A 350 21.22 18.43 16.69
N ASN A 351 21.43 18.98 15.49
CA ASN A 351 22.72 18.95 14.78
C ASN A 351 23.16 20.37 14.37
N LEU A 352 23.24 21.28 15.34
CA LEU A 352 23.74 22.64 15.12
C LEU A 352 25.27 22.63 15.22
N GLN A 353 25.97 22.84 14.10
CA GLN A 353 27.43 22.83 14.05
C GLN A 353 28.00 24.20 13.66
N SER A 354 27.25 24.99 12.88
CA SER A 354 27.70 26.28 12.35
C SER A 354 26.81 27.45 12.83
N SER A 355 27.32 28.68 12.71
CA SER A 355 26.52 29.89 12.94
C SER A 355 25.49 30.13 11.83
N GLU A 356 25.70 29.56 10.64
CA GLU A 356 24.75 29.60 9.52
C GLU A 356 23.51 28.72 9.81
N ASP A 357 23.70 27.56 10.46
CA ASP A 357 22.60 26.68 10.87
C ASP A 357 21.65 27.38 11.85
N VAL A 358 22.20 28.22 12.73
CA VAL A 358 21.43 29.03 13.68
C VAL A 358 20.61 30.11 12.96
N VAL A 359 21.18 30.75 11.94
CA VAL A 359 20.44 31.71 11.10
C VAL A 359 19.31 31.01 10.35
N GLY A 360 19.58 29.85 9.75
CA GLY A 360 18.56 29.00 9.11
C GLY A 360 17.42 28.65 10.07
N LEU A 361 17.76 28.23 11.30
CA LEU A 361 16.76 27.92 12.33
C LEU A 361 15.91 29.12 12.72
N ILE A 362 16.50 30.30 12.88
CA ILE A 362 15.76 31.53 13.21
C ILE A 362 14.79 31.87 12.09
N LEU A 363 15.23 31.86 10.82
CA LEU A 363 14.38 32.16 9.67
C LEU A 363 13.24 31.13 9.54
N ALA A 364 13.52 29.84 9.76
CA ALA A 364 12.50 28.81 9.81
C ALA A 364 11.48 29.07 10.92
N SER A 365 11.93 29.48 12.12
CA SER A 365 11.04 29.78 13.24
C SER A 365 10.12 30.98 12.97
N VAL A 366 10.63 32.01 12.28
CA VAL A 366 9.84 33.16 11.82
C VAL A 366 8.78 32.73 10.80
N GLY A 367 9.15 31.87 9.85
CA GLY A 367 8.21 31.26 8.92
C GLY A 367 7.09 30.50 9.64
N VAL A 368 7.44 29.63 10.59
CA VAL A 368 6.48 28.86 11.38
C VAL A 368 5.56 29.78 12.19
N ALA A 369 6.10 30.80 12.86
CA ALA A 369 5.32 31.77 13.62
C ALA A 369 4.31 32.52 12.72
N GLY A 370 4.72 32.91 11.51
CA GLY A 370 3.83 33.53 10.53
C GLY A 370 2.69 32.61 10.09
N LEU A 371 2.95 31.31 9.89
CA LEU A 371 1.90 30.31 9.63
C LEU A 371 0.92 30.20 10.78
N PHE A 372 1.40 30.15 12.04
CA PHE A 372 0.54 30.12 13.21
C PHE A 372 -0.33 31.37 13.33
N VAL A 373 0.23 32.55 13.09
CA VAL A 373 -0.53 33.82 13.09
C VAL A 373 -1.62 33.80 12.01
N SER A 374 -1.29 33.39 10.79
CA SER A 374 -2.26 33.24 9.71
C SER A 374 -3.38 32.28 10.09
N MET A 375 -3.02 31.16 10.71
CA MET A 375 -3.98 30.13 11.08
C MET A 375 -4.93 30.62 12.17
N LEU A 376 -4.39 31.17 13.27
CA LEU A 376 -5.19 31.69 14.36
C LEU A 376 -6.09 32.85 13.90
N TRP A 377 -5.59 33.71 13.02
CA TRP A 377 -6.40 34.79 12.46
C TRP A 377 -7.56 34.23 11.61
N SER A 378 -7.29 33.24 10.76
CA SER A 378 -8.31 32.62 9.93
C SER A 378 -9.35 31.86 10.77
N ALA A 379 -8.90 31.15 11.80
CA ALA A 379 -9.76 30.47 12.77
C ALA A 379 -10.67 31.46 13.49
N TYR A 380 -10.11 32.56 14.00
CA TYR A 380 -10.87 33.61 14.67
C TYR A 380 -11.92 34.23 13.75
N ARG A 381 -11.60 34.50 12.48
CA ARG A 381 -12.56 35.01 11.50
C ARG A 381 -13.69 34.02 11.22
N ALA A 382 -13.35 32.74 11.04
CA ALA A 382 -14.34 31.68 10.82
C ALA A 382 -15.23 31.44 12.05
N PHE A 383 -14.72 31.71 13.25
CA PHE A 383 -15.48 31.64 14.49
C PHE A 383 -16.44 32.83 14.65
N VAL A 384 -15.98 34.05 14.39
CA VAL A 384 -16.81 35.26 14.56
C VAL A 384 -17.85 35.42 13.44
N THR A 385 -17.55 34.96 12.23
CA THR A 385 -18.43 35.13 11.07
C THR A 385 -19.41 33.96 10.96
N GLU A 386 -20.71 34.23 11.14
CA GLU A 386 -21.80 33.24 11.01
C GLU A 386 -21.65 31.98 11.92
N ASP A 387 -20.80 32.03 12.97
CA ASP A 387 -20.44 30.90 13.86
C ASP A 387 -20.02 29.63 13.08
N VAL A 388 -19.40 29.82 11.91
CA VAL A 388 -19.11 28.75 10.95
C VAL A 388 -18.16 27.72 11.55
N LEU A 389 -17.09 28.15 12.24
CA LEU A 389 -16.12 27.24 12.83
C LEU A 389 -16.77 26.32 13.88
N ARG A 390 -17.68 26.83 14.72
CA ARG A 390 -18.39 26.00 15.69
C ARG A 390 -19.29 24.99 15.00
N GLY A 391 -20.01 25.41 13.96
CA GLY A 391 -20.82 24.51 13.12
C GLY A 391 -19.96 23.38 12.52
N VAL A 392 -18.83 23.74 11.91
CA VAL A 392 -17.87 22.79 11.31
C VAL A 392 -17.33 21.81 12.36
N MET A 393 -16.92 22.29 13.53
CA MET A 393 -16.41 21.45 14.62
C MET A 393 -17.47 20.48 15.14
N VAL A 394 -18.71 20.93 15.32
CA VAL A 394 -19.82 20.09 15.79
C VAL A 394 -20.19 19.03 14.76
N GLU A 395 -20.28 19.38 13.47
CA GLU A 395 -20.56 18.40 12.41
C GLU A 395 -19.41 17.40 12.26
N THR A 396 -18.16 17.88 12.30
CA THR A 396 -16.96 17.02 12.28
C THR A 396 -16.99 16.04 13.44
N ALA A 397 -17.24 16.50 14.66
CA ALA A 397 -17.29 15.65 15.85
C ALA A 397 -18.42 14.61 15.77
N LYS A 398 -19.61 14.99 15.28
CA LYS A 398 -20.74 14.07 15.09
C LYS A 398 -20.43 12.96 14.09
N ILE A 399 -19.95 13.32 12.90
CA ILE A 399 -19.65 12.35 11.85
C ILE A 399 -18.50 11.45 12.30
N THR A 400 -17.43 12.04 12.85
CA THR A 400 -16.29 11.31 13.39
C THR A 400 -16.73 10.32 14.47
N SER A 401 -17.52 10.76 15.46
CA SER A 401 -18.03 9.89 16.52
C SER A 401 -18.89 8.75 15.97
N MET A 402 -19.72 9.00 14.97
CA MET A 402 -20.49 7.96 14.29
C MET A 402 -19.58 6.92 13.61
N VAL A 403 -18.61 7.36 12.80
CA VAL A 403 -17.65 6.46 12.11
C VAL A 403 -16.93 5.59 13.12
N PHE A 404 -16.42 6.21 14.18
CA PHE A 404 -15.67 5.51 15.22
C PHE A 404 -16.55 4.51 15.98
N ILE A 405 -17.77 4.85 16.39
CA ILE A 405 -18.66 3.88 17.08
C ILE A 405 -18.98 2.69 16.16
N ILE A 406 -19.16 2.92 14.85
CA ILE A 406 -19.36 1.82 13.89
C ILE A 406 -18.12 0.91 13.82
N LEU A 407 -16.89 1.48 13.80
CA LEU A 407 -15.65 0.70 13.85
C LEU A 407 -15.58 -0.18 15.11
N ILE A 408 -15.98 0.36 16.27
CA ILE A 408 -16.08 -0.41 17.53
C ILE A 408 -17.08 -1.55 17.39
N GLY A 409 -18.28 -1.24 16.89
CA GLY A 409 -19.36 -2.19 16.71
C GLY A 409 -19.00 -3.36 15.79
N ALA A 410 -18.27 -3.07 14.73
CA ALA A 410 -17.84 -4.07 13.78
C ALA A 410 -16.68 -4.95 14.30
N ALA A 411 -15.81 -4.43 15.18
CA ALA A 411 -14.83 -5.26 15.88
C ALA A 411 -15.51 -6.29 16.81
N MET A 412 -16.56 -5.87 17.53
CA MET A 412 -17.42 -6.77 18.32
C MET A 412 -18.10 -7.82 17.46
N LEU A 413 -18.70 -7.39 16.34
CA LEU A 413 -19.37 -8.28 15.42
C LEU A 413 -18.43 -9.31 14.80
N THR A 414 -17.24 -8.88 14.36
CA THR A 414 -16.23 -9.78 13.78
C THR A 414 -15.76 -10.81 14.81
N SER A 415 -15.61 -10.39 16.08
CA SER A 415 -15.31 -11.29 17.18
C SER A 415 -16.41 -12.34 17.38
N ALA A 416 -17.68 -11.91 17.46
CA ALA A 416 -18.83 -12.82 17.60
C ALA A 416 -18.98 -13.77 16.39
N PHE A 417 -18.80 -13.25 15.18
CA PHE A 417 -18.86 -14.03 13.94
C PHE A 417 -17.79 -15.13 13.92
N ARG A 418 -16.56 -14.80 14.33
CA ARG A 418 -15.46 -15.78 14.50
C ARG A 418 -15.74 -16.77 15.61
N ALA A 419 -16.31 -16.31 16.73
CA ALA A 419 -16.65 -17.15 17.88
C ALA A 419 -17.59 -18.31 17.52
N PHE A 420 -18.51 -18.09 16.57
CA PHE A 420 -19.44 -19.11 16.08
C PHE A 420 -18.99 -19.81 14.80
N GLY A 421 -17.74 -19.64 14.37
CA GLY A 421 -17.18 -20.30 13.19
C GLY A 421 -17.64 -19.74 11.83
N GLY A 422 -18.19 -18.52 11.79
CA GLY A 422 -18.71 -17.91 10.56
C GLY A 422 -17.66 -17.74 9.46
N GLU A 423 -16.39 -17.46 9.82
CA GLU A 423 -15.29 -17.31 8.86
C GLU A 423 -15.02 -18.61 8.10
N ILE A 424 -15.03 -19.75 8.81
CA ILE A 424 -14.84 -21.08 8.23
C ILE A 424 -15.98 -21.40 7.27
N LEU A 425 -17.22 -21.07 7.65
CA LEU A 425 -18.40 -21.30 6.81
C LEU A 425 -18.31 -20.54 5.48
N VAL A 426 -17.95 -19.25 5.52
CA VAL A 426 -17.80 -18.43 4.31
C VAL A 426 -16.63 -18.92 3.47
N LYS A 427 -15.49 -19.25 4.08
CA LYS A 427 -14.32 -19.84 3.42
C LYS A 427 -14.69 -21.14 2.70
N ASP A 428 -15.43 -22.03 3.36
CA ASP A 428 -15.81 -23.31 2.78
C ASP A 428 -16.83 -23.18 1.66
N PHE A 429 -17.77 -22.24 1.77
CA PHE A 429 -18.73 -21.92 0.73
C PHE A 429 -18.02 -21.36 -0.51
N LEU A 430 -17.23 -20.29 -0.37
CA LEU A 430 -16.50 -19.67 -1.48
C LEU A 430 -15.46 -20.63 -2.08
N GLY A 431 -14.73 -21.36 -1.23
CA GLY A 431 -13.74 -22.36 -1.64
C GLY A 431 -14.34 -23.59 -2.32
N GLY A 432 -15.65 -23.84 -2.16
CA GLY A 432 -16.39 -24.92 -2.80
C GLY A 432 -16.97 -24.56 -4.17
N LEU A 433 -16.98 -23.28 -4.56
CA LEU A 433 -17.50 -22.85 -5.85
C LEU A 433 -16.59 -23.30 -7.01
N PRO A 434 -17.14 -23.85 -8.10
CA PRO A 434 -16.38 -24.10 -9.31
C PRO A 434 -15.92 -22.76 -9.92
N GLY A 435 -14.74 -22.70 -10.54
CA GLY A 435 -14.27 -21.51 -11.28
C GLY A 435 -13.22 -20.63 -10.61
N GLY A 436 -12.71 -21.02 -9.44
CA GLY A 436 -11.57 -20.37 -8.79
C GLY A 436 -11.82 -18.91 -8.40
N PHE A 437 -10.78 -18.08 -8.45
CA PHE A 437 -10.83 -16.69 -7.99
C PHE A 437 -11.95 -15.87 -8.65
N TRP A 438 -12.15 -15.97 -9.97
CA TRP A 438 -13.09 -15.09 -10.67
C TRP A 438 -14.55 -15.33 -10.27
N ILE A 439 -14.96 -16.59 -10.07
CA ILE A 439 -16.31 -16.88 -9.59
C ILE A 439 -16.49 -16.43 -8.15
N GLN A 440 -15.51 -16.69 -7.28
CA GLN A 440 -15.54 -16.18 -5.90
C GLN A 440 -15.63 -14.64 -5.87
N PHE A 441 -14.82 -13.96 -6.67
CA PHE A 441 -14.80 -12.52 -6.80
C PHE A 441 -16.15 -11.97 -7.26
N ILE A 442 -16.75 -12.53 -8.32
CA ILE A 442 -18.06 -12.08 -8.83
C ILE A 442 -19.16 -12.29 -7.78
N VAL A 443 -19.18 -13.43 -7.09
CA VAL A 443 -20.15 -13.71 -6.03
C VAL A 443 -19.99 -12.72 -4.87
N VAL A 444 -18.76 -12.46 -4.43
CA VAL A 444 -18.49 -11.48 -3.36
C VAL A 444 -18.89 -10.07 -3.80
N MET A 445 -18.56 -9.66 -5.03
CA MET A 445 -18.99 -8.37 -5.57
C MET A 445 -20.52 -8.27 -5.62
N ALA A 446 -21.22 -9.32 -6.04
CA ALA A 446 -22.68 -9.33 -6.06
C ALA A 446 -23.29 -9.22 -4.64
N VAL A 447 -22.71 -9.91 -3.66
CA VAL A 447 -23.14 -9.80 -2.26
C VAL A 447 -22.91 -8.39 -1.71
N ILE A 448 -21.72 -7.81 -1.92
CA ILE A 448 -21.43 -6.43 -1.51
C ILE A 448 -22.38 -5.44 -2.20
N PHE A 449 -22.65 -5.64 -3.49
CA PHE A 449 -23.57 -4.81 -4.26
C PHE A 449 -24.99 -4.84 -3.68
N LEU A 450 -25.51 -6.02 -3.33
CA LEU A 450 -26.83 -6.17 -2.72
C LEU A 450 -26.89 -5.63 -1.29
N LEU A 451 -25.82 -5.83 -0.50
CA LEU A 451 -25.75 -5.33 0.87
C LEU A 451 -25.72 -3.80 0.94
N GLY A 452 -25.09 -3.13 -0.03
CA GLY A 452 -25.07 -1.66 -0.09
C GLY A 452 -26.41 -1.00 -0.37
N PHE A 453 -27.47 -1.78 -0.64
CA PHE A 453 -28.83 -1.27 -0.66
C PHE A 453 -29.33 -0.93 0.75
N PHE A 454 -28.83 -1.64 1.77
CA PHE A 454 -29.30 -1.53 3.15
C PHE A 454 -28.25 -0.96 4.10
N LEU A 455 -26.98 -1.18 3.79
CA LEU A 455 -25.85 -0.84 4.65
C LEU A 455 -25.05 0.34 4.09
N ASP A 456 -24.56 1.20 4.98
CA ASP A 456 -23.63 2.26 4.61
C ASP A 456 -22.25 1.66 4.20
N PHE A 457 -21.45 2.38 3.43
CA PHE A 457 -20.13 1.91 2.97
C PHE A 457 -19.21 1.60 4.15
N ILE A 458 -19.33 2.37 5.25
CA ILE A 458 -18.55 2.16 6.47
C ILE A 458 -18.87 0.78 7.03
N GLU A 459 -20.14 0.41 7.05
CA GLU A 459 -20.59 -0.87 7.60
C GLU A 459 -20.10 -2.03 6.74
N ILE A 460 -20.22 -1.91 5.42
CA ILE A 460 -19.68 -2.91 4.50
C ILE A 460 -18.16 -3.04 4.65
N ALA A 461 -17.45 -1.91 4.69
CA ALA A 461 -16.00 -1.87 4.78
C ALA A 461 -15.50 -2.56 6.05
N VAL A 462 -16.17 -2.38 7.19
CA VAL A 462 -15.69 -2.92 8.46
C VAL A 462 -16.31 -4.29 8.80
N VAL A 463 -17.49 -4.63 8.26
CA VAL A 463 -18.14 -5.93 8.53
C VAL A 463 -17.81 -6.95 7.45
N VAL A 464 -18.02 -6.59 6.18
CA VAL A 464 -17.97 -7.57 5.07
C VAL A 464 -16.53 -7.79 4.61
N VAL A 465 -15.75 -6.73 4.44
CA VAL A 465 -14.38 -6.81 3.88
C VAL A 465 -13.46 -7.70 4.73
N PRO A 466 -13.40 -7.61 6.07
CA PRO A 466 -12.55 -8.50 6.87
C PRO A 466 -12.92 -9.98 6.76
N ILE A 467 -14.15 -10.29 6.37
CA ILE A 467 -14.62 -11.66 6.18
C ILE A 467 -14.23 -12.17 4.79
N VAL A 468 -14.49 -11.39 3.73
CA VAL A 468 -14.35 -11.86 2.34
C VAL A 468 -12.96 -11.61 1.75
N ALA A 469 -12.31 -10.51 2.13
CA ALA A 469 -11.03 -10.11 1.53
C ALA A 469 -9.89 -11.08 1.83
N PRO A 470 -9.72 -11.63 3.06
CA PRO A 470 -8.65 -12.59 3.32
C PRO A 470 -8.75 -13.83 2.44
N ILE A 471 -9.98 -14.28 2.16
CA ILE A 471 -10.26 -15.45 1.34
C ILE A 471 -9.86 -15.18 -0.12
N LEU A 472 -10.27 -14.03 -0.66
CA LEU A 472 -9.93 -13.62 -2.04
C LEU A 472 -8.44 -13.35 -2.23
N LEU A 473 -7.79 -12.71 -1.24
CA LEU A 473 -6.36 -12.41 -1.28
C LEU A 473 -5.49 -13.64 -1.07
N ALA A 474 -5.98 -14.64 -0.31
CA ALA A 474 -5.25 -15.89 -0.11
C ALA A 474 -5.17 -16.73 -1.39
N GLU A 475 -6.15 -16.63 -2.29
CA GLU A 475 -6.22 -17.44 -3.51
C GLU A 475 -5.04 -17.20 -4.48
N PRO A 476 -4.17 -18.21 -4.71
CA PRO A 476 -2.96 -18.07 -5.53
C PRO A 476 -3.21 -17.89 -7.04
N SER A 477 -4.41 -18.23 -7.53
CA SER A 477 -4.71 -18.32 -8.97
C SER A 477 -4.73 -17.00 -9.73
N ALA A 478 -5.06 -15.89 -9.05
CA ALA A 478 -5.02 -14.56 -9.64
C ALA A 478 -3.98 -13.64 -8.98
N ASN A 479 -3.49 -14.00 -7.79
CA ASN A 479 -2.55 -13.22 -6.97
C ASN A 479 -2.83 -11.70 -7.01
N VAL A 480 -4.07 -11.33 -6.68
CA VAL A 480 -4.48 -9.93 -6.75
C VAL A 480 -3.86 -9.13 -5.59
N THR A 481 -3.51 -7.88 -5.87
CA THR A 481 -3.06 -6.93 -4.85
C THR A 481 -4.25 -6.46 -4.00
N ALA A 482 -4.04 -6.20 -2.72
CA ALA A 482 -5.04 -5.56 -1.87
C ALA A 482 -5.47 -4.19 -2.41
N VAL A 483 -4.56 -3.44 -3.05
CA VAL A 483 -4.88 -2.14 -3.67
C VAL A 483 -5.97 -2.29 -4.74
N TRP A 484 -5.76 -3.19 -5.70
CA TRP A 484 -6.77 -3.51 -6.72
C TRP A 484 -8.10 -3.97 -6.12
N LEU A 485 -8.09 -4.88 -5.14
CA LEU A 485 -9.32 -5.38 -4.53
C LEU A 485 -10.10 -4.25 -3.83
N GLY A 486 -9.40 -3.37 -3.11
CA GLY A 486 -10.02 -2.22 -2.44
C GLY A 486 -10.65 -1.22 -3.39
N VAL A 487 -9.97 -0.91 -4.51
CA VAL A 487 -10.55 -0.05 -5.56
C VAL A 487 -11.80 -0.67 -6.16
N MET A 488 -11.78 -1.98 -6.45
CA MET A 488 -12.95 -2.70 -6.98
C MET A 488 -14.12 -2.70 -5.99
N ILE A 489 -13.85 -2.94 -4.70
CA ILE A 489 -14.86 -2.84 -3.63
C ILE A 489 -15.42 -1.41 -3.56
N GLY A 490 -14.56 -0.39 -3.59
CA GLY A 490 -14.98 1.01 -3.55
C GLY A 490 -15.89 1.40 -4.71
N LEU A 491 -15.52 1.03 -5.94
CA LEU A 491 -16.35 1.24 -7.14
C LEU A 491 -17.70 0.51 -7.06
N ASN A 492 -17.70 -0.70 -6.51
CA ASN A 492 -18.91 -1.50 -6.36
C ASN A 492 -19.86 -0.91 -5.32
N ILE A 493 -19.35 -0.52 -4.15
CA ILE A 493 -20.14 0.15 -3.11
C ILE A 493 -20.72 1.45 -3.66
N GLN A 494 -19.94 2.22 -4.41
CA GLN A 494 -20.41 3.44 -5.08
C GLN A 494 -21.59 3.19 -6.01
N THR A 495 -21.57 2.08 -6.75
CA THR A 495 -22.63 1.70 -7.67
C THR A 495 -23.90 1.30 -6.92
N SER A 496 -23.73 0.57 -5.81
CA SER A 496 -24.84 0.17 -4.94
C SER A 496 -25.60 1.38 -4.36
N PHE A 497 -24.87 2.42 -3.96
CA PHE A 497 -25.42 3.68 -3.42
C PHE A 497 -26.32 4.45 -4.41
N LEU A 498 -26.21 4.16 -5.69
CA LEU A 498 -26.98 4.79 -6.76
C LEU A 498 -28.15 3.91 -7.26
N THR A 499 -28.27 2.66 -6.80
CA THR A 499 -29.18 1.67 -7.41
C THR A 499 -30.60 1.70 -6.81
N PRO A 500 -31.66 1.92 -7.60
CA PRO A 500 -33.04 1.86 -7.13
C PRO A 500 -33.46 0.44 -6.67
N PRO A 501 -34.44 0.33 -5.74
CA PRO A 501 -35.18 1.40 -5.11
C PRO A 501 -34.47 2.02 -3.89
N PHE A 502 -33.37 1.42 -3.42
CA PHE A 502 -32.79 1.70 -2.11
C PHE A 502 -31.58 2.63 -2.08
N GLY A 503 -31.04 3.05 -3.24
CA GLY A 503 -29.84 3.86 -3.31
C GLY A 503 -29.91 5.14 -2.46
N PHE A 504 -29.06 5.23 -1.42
CA PHE A 504 -29.02 6.35 -0.47
C PHE A 504 -28.93 7.71 -1.16
N ALA A 505 -28.10 7.82 -2.21
CA ALA A 505 -27.96 9.06 -2.97
C ALA A 505 -29.29 9.51 -3.60
N LEU A 506 -30.14 8.57 -4.02
CA LEU A 506 -31.43 8.87 -4.61
C LEU A 506 -32.40 9.42 -3.55
N PHE A 507 -32.39 8.86 -2.34
CA PHE A 507 -33.22 9.33 -1.23
C PHE A 507 -32.77 10.68 -0.69
N TYR A 508 -31.47 10.90 -0.57
CA TYR A 508 -30.93 12.20 -0.18
C TYR A 508 -31.33 13.30 -1.16
N LEU A 509 -31.24 13.04 -2.47
CA LEU A 509 -31.73 13.99 -3.47
C LEU A 509 -33.25 14.17 -3.37
N ARG A 510 -34.01 13.08 -3.18
CA ARG A 510 -35.47 13.16 -3.04
C ARG A 510 -35.89 14.03 -1.85
N GLY A 511 -35.11 14.01 -0.76
CA GLY A 511 -35.36 14.83 0.43
C GLY A 511 -35.30 16.34 0.19
N VAL A 512 -34.53 16.78 -0.83
CA VAL A 512 -34.38 18.20 -1.19
C VAL A 512 -35.01 18.59 -2.53
N ALA A 513 -35.40 17.61 -3.35
CA ALA A 513 -35.97 17.86 -4.67
C ALA A 513 -37.38 18.48 -4.55
N PRO A 514 -37.70 19.48 -5.41
CA PRO A 514 -39.02 20.09 -5.42
C PRO A 514 -40.10 19.07 -5.84
N SER A 515 -41.35 19.30 -5.42
CA SER A 515 -42.50 18.43 -5.71
C SER A 515 -42.77 18.23 -7.22
N THR A 516 -42.21 19.09 -8.07
CA THR A 516 -42.28 18.97 -9.53
C THR A 516 -41.47 17.80 -10.08
N VAL A 517 -40.52 17.26 -9.33
CA VAL A 517 -39.68 16.10 -9.70
C VAL A 517 -40.25 14.83 -9.05
N LYS A 518 -40.68 13.86 -9.87
CA LYS A 518 -41.21 12.58 -9.37
C LYS A 518 -40.07 11.61 -9.06
N THR A 519 -40.23 10.75 -8.06
CA THR A 519 -39.24 9.71 -7.69
C THR A 519 -38.84 8.84 -8.88
N LEU A 520 -39.79 8.45 -9.73
CA LEU A 520 -39.52 7.67 -10.94
C LEU A 520 -38.59 8.39 -11.94
N GLN A 521 -38.61 9.73 -11.96
CA GLN A 521 -37.71 10.51 -12.80
C GLN A 521 -36.27 10.48 -12.26
N ILE A 522 -36.11 10.51 -10.93
CA ILE A 522 -34.81 10.33 -10.26
C ILE A 522 -34.26 8.94 -10.61
N TYR A 523 -35.07 7.89 -10.46
CA TYR A 523 -34.67 6.51 -10.74
C TYR A 523 -34.31 6.32 -12.22
N ARG A 524 -35.14 6.81 -13.15
CA ARG A 524 -34.85 6.73 -14.59
C ARG A 524 -33.57 7.48 -14.97
N GLY A 525 -33.26 8.56 -14.26
CA GLY A 525 -32.00 9.29 -14.39
C GLY A 525 -30.79 8.47 -13.97
N ALA A 526 -30.88 7.85 -12.79
CA ALA A 526 -29.81 7.08 -12.17
C ALA A 526 -29.38 5.85 -13.00
N VAL A 527 -30.32 5.15 -13.65
CA VAL A 527 -30.05 3.93 -14.44
C VAL A 527 -28.94 4.12 -15.47
N ALA A 528 -28.89 5.27 -16.15
CA ALA A 528 -27.84 5.54 -17.13
C ALA A 528 -26.45 5.62 -16.48
N PHE A 529 -26.35 6.27 -15.32
CA PHE A 529 -25.09 6.40 -14.59
C PHE A 529 -24.67 5.09 -13.92
N ILE A 530 -25.62 4.27 -13.46
CA ILE A 530 -25.31 2.90 -12.97
C ILE A 530 -24.69 2.07 -14.09
N ALA A 531 -25.23 2.12 -15.31
CA ALA A 531 -24.64 1.42 -16.46
C ALA A 531 -23.21 1.90 -16.75
N LEU A 532 -22.95 3.21 -16.65
CA LEU A 532 -21.60 3.77 -16.80
C LEU A 532 -20.66 3.34 -15.66
N GLN A 533 -21.16 3.24 -14.42
CA GLN A 533 -20.39 2.75 -13.28
C GLN A 533 -20.03 1.28 -13.44
N LEU A 534 -20.98 0.43 -13.86
CA LEU A 534 -20.73 -0.98 -14.16
C LEU A 534 -19.72 -1.13 -15.31
N ALA A 535 -19.79 -0.27 -16.32
CA ALA A 535 -18.79 -0.22 -17.38
C ALA A 535 -17.40 0.19 -16.85
N GLY A 536 -17.31 1.23 -16.01
CA GLY A 536 -16.07 1.63 -15.36
C GLY A 536 -15.48 0.55 -14.45
N LEU A 537 -16.33 -0.18 -13.73
CA LEU A 537 -16.00 -1.31 -12.87
C LEU A 537 -15.45 -2.47 -13.71
N ALA A 538 -16.07 -2.78 -14.86
CA ALA A 538 -15.57 -3.77 -15.81
C ALA A 538 -14.22 -3.37 -16.46
N ILE A 539 -14.07 -2.09 -16.86
CA ILE A 539 -12.82 -1.56 -17.43
C ILE A 539 -11.67 -1.68 -16.41
N THR A 540 -11.92 -1.26 -15.17
CA THR A 540 -10.94 -1.33 -14.07
C THR A 540 -10.60 -2.78 -13.70
N GLY A 541 -11.60 -3.66 -13.75
CA GLY A 541 -11.40 -5.09 -13.49
C GLY A 541 -10.57 -5.80 -14.55
N TYR A 542 -10.77 -5.46 -15.83
CA TYR A 542 -10.01 -6.05 -16.94
C TYR A 542 -8.59 -5.49 -17.07
N LEU A 543 -8.38 -4.24 -16.67
CA LEU A 543 -7.09 -3.54 -16.76
C LEU A 543 -6.52 -3.25 -15.36
N PRO A 544 -5.93 -4.25 -14.67
CA PRO A 544 -5.36 -4.05 -13.33
C PRO A 544 -4.23 -3.01 -13.31
N SER A 545 -3.62 -2.73 -14.47
CA SER A 545 -2.64 -1.66 -14.63
C SER A 545 -3.19 -0.27 -14.33
N LEU A 546 -4.50 -0.03 -14.49
CA LEU A 546 -5.10 1.25 -14.11
C LEU A 546 -4.97 1.51 -12.61
N VAL A 547 -4.98 0.45 -11.80
CA VAL A 547 -4.90 0.55 -10.35
C VAL A 547 -3.46 0.41 -9.85
N ASN A 548 -2.73 -0.58 -10.37
CA ASN A 548 -1.44 -0.97 -9.77
C ASN A 548 -0.24 -0.20 -10.33
N TYR A 549 -0.36 0.47 -11.48
CA TYR A 549 0.79 1.13 -12.11
C TYR A 549 1.30 2.33 -11.32
N LEU A 550 0.42 3.26 -10.96
CA LEU A 550 0.82 4.47 -10.25
C LEU A 550 1.43 4.17 -8.87
N PRO A 551 0.81 3.33 -8.01
CA PRO A 551 1.40 2.93 -6.75
C PRO A 551 2.79 2.30 -6.94
N ASN A 552 2.93 1.33 -7.86
CA ASN A 552 4.22 0.67 -8.10
C ASN A 552 5.29 1.65 -8.59
N LYS A 553 4.94 2.56 -9.51
CA LYS A 553 5.88 3.54 -10.05
C LYS A 553 6.43 4.44 -8.95
N ILE A 554 5.54 5.02 -8.16
CA ILE A 554 5.93 5.92 -7.07
C ILE A 554 6.80 5.19 -6.04
N THR A 555 6.36 4.03 -5.55
CA THR A 555 7.10 3.26 -4.54
C THR A 555 8.49 2.83 -5.04
N LEU A 556 8.65 2.51 -6.32
CA LEU A 556 9.95 2.13 -6.89
C LEU A 556 10.87 3.31 -7.19
N THR A 557 10.32 4.53 -7.33
CA THR A 557 11.11 5.76 -7.54
C THR A 557 11.40 6.53 -6.25
N ALA A 558 10.76 6.16 -5.13
CA ALA A 558 10.93 6.82 -3.84
C ALA A 558 12.33 6.62 -3.25
N GLU A 559 12.74 7.49 -2.33
CA GLU A 559 14.02 7.32 -1.60
C GLU A 559 14.03 6.08 -0.70
N THR A 560 12.84 5.64 -0.26
CA THR A 560 12.62 4.42 0.52
C THR A 560 12.36 3.19 -0.36
N ALA A 561 12.64 3.27 -1.67
CA ALA A 561 12.39 2.17 -2.60
C ALA A 561 13.14 0.89 -2.18
N PRO A 562 12.51 -0.29 -2.38
CA PRO A 562 13.18 -1.55 -2.11
C PRO A 562 14.41 -1.72 -3.01
N PRO A 563 15.52 -2.30 -2.50
CA PRO A 563 16.70 -2.51 -3.30
C PRO A 563 16.42 -3.50 -4.44
N PRO A 564 17.10 -3.39 -5.60
CA PRO A 564 16.94 -4.28 -6.74
C PRO A 564 17.20 -5.76 -6.42
N MET A 565 17.90 -6.09 -5.32
CA MET A 565 18.10 -7.46 -4.84
C MET A 565 16.82 -8.11 -4.27
N ASN A 566 15.78 -7.32 -4.00
CA ASN A 566 14.53 -7.82 -3.43
C ASN A 566 13.94 -8.96 -4.28
N PRO A 567 13.65 -10.15 -3.69
CA PRO A 567 13.10 -11.30 -4.41
C PRO A 567 11.85 -10.96 -5.23
N ARG A 568 10.98 -10.09 -4.70
CA ARG A 568 9.73 -9.72 -5.36
C ARG A 568 9.96 -9.00 -6.69
N LEU A 569 11.11 -8.36 -6.91
CA LEU A 569 11.38 -7.61 -8.16
C LEU A 569 12.07 -8.46 -9.23
N GLN A 570 12.59 -9.63 -8.87
CA GLN A 570 13.57 -10.33 -9.69
C GLN A 570 13.05 -10.78 -11.05
N GLU A 571 11.85 -11.34 -11.13
CA GLU A 571 11.29 -11.82 -12.40
C GLU A 571 11.22 -10.69 -13.45
N CYS A 572 10.74 -9.51 -13.05
CA CYS A 572 10.67 -8.34 -13.92
C CYS A 572 12.05 -7.74 -14.21
N LEU A 573 12.95 -7.71 -13.22
CA LEU A 573 14.32 -7.23 -13.39
C LEU A 573 15.13 -8.14 -14.32
N GLU A 574 15.01 -9.45 -14.20
CA GLU A 574 15.64 -10.43 -15.08
C GLU A 574 15.16 -10.22 -16.52
N THR A 575 13.85 -10.05 -16.73
CA THR A 575 13.29 -9.76 -18.06
C THR A 575 13.86 -8.47 -18.66
N TYR A 576 14.00 -7.42 -17.85
CA TYR A 576 14.62 -6.16 -18.27
C TYR A 576 16.10 -6.35 -18.66
N VAL A 577 16.87 -7.00 -17.80
CA VAL A 577 18.32 -7.16 -18.00
C VAL A 577 18.63 -8.11 -19.16
N PHE A 578 17.86 -9.17 -19.35
CA PHE A 578 18.09 -10.12 -20.45
C PHE A 578 17.94 -9.47 -21.81
N THR A 579 16.93 -8.61 -21.97
CA THR A 579 16.77 -7.80 -23.19
C THR A 579 18.00 -6.91 -23.44
N ARG A 580 18.58 -6.35 -22.37
CA ARG A 580 19.79 -5.51 -22.45
C ARG A 580 21.06 -6.31 -22.72
N TYR A 581 21.16 -7.56 -22.26
CA TYR A 581 22.30 -8.42 -22.59
C TYR A 581 22.37 -8.73 -24.08
N ASP A 582 21.21 -8.95 -24.73
CA ASP A 582 21.15 -9.20 -26.17
C ASP A 582 21.64 -7.97 -26.98
N GLU A 583 21.38 -6.75 -26.50
CA GLU A 583 21.84 -5.50 -27.11
C GLU A 583 23.32 -5.17 -26.80
N SER A 584 23.82 -5.59 -25.64
CA SER A 584 25.09 -5.12 -25.05
C SER A 584 26.17 -6.21 -24.95
N GLU A 585 25.97 -7.39 -25.56
CA GLU A 585 26.92 -8.50 -25.44
C GLU A 585 28.32 -8.11 -25.97
N ASP A 586 28.38 -7.51 -27.15
CA ASP A 586 29.65 -7.11 -27.78
C ASP A 586 30.38 -6.03 -26.99
N THR A 587 29.64 -5.05 -26.46
CA THR A 587 30.21 -3.96 -25.66
C THR A 587 30.77 -4.51 -24.36
N LEU A 588 30.01 -5.34 -23.63
CA LEU A 588 30.48 -5.97 -22.39
C LEU A 588 31.71 -6.86 -22.61
N ARG A 589 31.73 -7.66 -23.67
CA ARG A 589 32.90 -8.46 -24.05
C ARG A 589 34.10 -7.58 -24.41
N ALA A 590 33.88 -6.46 -25.11
CA ALA A 590 34.94 -5.51 -25.43
C ALA A 590 35.53 -4.87 -24.16
N VAL A 591 34.70 -4.43 -23.22
CA VAL A 591 35.20 -3.82 -21.97
C VAL A 591 36.02 -4.83 -21.15
N VAL A 592 35.60 -6.09 -21.08
CA VAL A 592 36.39 -7.15 -20.43
C VAL A 592 37.74 -7.36 -21.11
N ARG A 593 37.79 -7.35 -22.46
CA ARG A 593 39.05 -7.46 -23.22
C ARG A 593 39.98 -6.28 -22.95
N THR A 594 39.45 -5.06 -22.94
CA THR A 594 40.22 -3.84 -22.62
C THR A 594 40.80 -3.92 -21.22
N MET A 595 40.00 -4.34 -20.22
CA MET A 595 40.46 -4.47 -18.85
C MET A 595 41.53 -5.56 -18.67
N ARG A 596 41.37 -6.72 -19.33
CA ARG A 596 42.37 -7.80 -19.29
C ARG A 596 43.68 -7.44 -20.00
N ALA A 597 43.68 -6.44 -20.88
CA ALA A 597 44.89 -5.97 -21.56
C ALA A 597 45.75 -5.03 -20.70
N LEU A 598 45.23 -4.55 -19.56
CA LEU A 598 45.97 -3.69 -18.64
C LEU A 598 46.97 -4.50 -17.81
N ASP A 599 48.12 -3.89 -17.51
CA ASP A 599 49.09 -4.50 -16.60
C ASP A 599 48.50 -4.55 -15.18
N THR A 600 48.39 -5.75 -14.63
CA THR A 600 47.91 -6.01 -13.26
C THR A 600 48.95 -6.76 -12.42
N SER A 601 50.16 -6.94 -12.93
CA SER A 601 51.23 -7.72 -12.28
C SER A 601 51.66 -7.15 -10.92
N PHE A 602 51.45 -5.85 -10.70
CA PHE A 602 51.78 -5.16 -9.45
C PHE A 602 50.70 -5.30 -8.36
N LEU A 603 49.51 -5.84 -8.70
CA LEU A 603 48.45 -6.05 -7.72
C LEU A 603 48.75 -7.26 -6.83
N PRO A 604 48.41 -7.23 -5.54
CA PRO A 604 48.50 -8.42 -4.70
C PRO A 604 47.53 -9.52 -5.20
N GLN A 605 47.88 -10.78 -4.91
CA GLN A 605 47.17 -11.97 -5.40
C GLN A 605 45.64 -11.91 -5.16
N ALA A 606 45.19 -11.36 -4.03
CA ALA A 606 43.77 -11.29 -3.70
C ALA A 606 43.01 -10.34 -4.64
N GLN A 607 43.56 -9.17 -4.96
CA GLN A 607 42.94 -8.18 -5.84
C GLN A 607 43.03 -8.60 -7.30
N ALA A 608 44.14 -9.21 -7.72
CA ALA A 608 44.27 -9.80 -9.05
C ALA A 608 43.24 -10.92 -9.26
N ALA A 609 43.08 -11.82 -8.28
CA ALA A 609 42.06 -12.87 -8.32
C ALA A 609 40.63 -12.32 -8.30
N ALA A 610 40.37 -11.22 -7.57
CA ALA A 610 39.08 -10.55 -7.57
C ALA A 610 38.71 -9.98 -8.95
N LEU A 611 39.65 -9.30 -9.62
CA LEU A 611 39.44 -8.79 -10.98
C LEU A 611 39.23 -9.92 -11.99
N GLU A 612 40.04 -10.98 -11.92
CA GLU A 612 39.85 -12.14 -12.80
C GLU A 612 38.53 -12.85 -12.54
N LYS A 613 38.08 -12.93 -11.27
CA LYS A 613 36.74 -13.42 -10.93
C LYS A 613 35.66 -12.57 -11.59
N THR A 614 35.77 -11.24 -11.56
CA THR A 614 34.84 -10.34 -12.29
C THR A 614 34.88 -10.62 -13.79
N HIS A 615 36.06 -10.69 -14.43
CA HIS A 615 36.16 -10.92 -15.87
C HIS A 615 35.56 -12.27 -16.30
N ALA A 616 35.95 -13.36 -15.63
CA ALA A 616 35.45 -14.69 -15.92
C ALA A 616 33.94 -14.77 -15.69
N GLY A 617 33.44 -14.19 -14.60
CA GLY A 617 32.04 -14.18 -14.26
C GLY A 617 31.18 -13.38 -15.23
N VAL A 618 31.62 -12.19 -15.68
CA VAL A 618 30.92 -11.40 -16.71
C VAL A 618 30.81 -12.18 -18.02
N LEU A 619 31.87 -12.86 -18.47
CA LEU A 619 31.83 -13.67 -19.69
C LEU A 619 30.95 -14.92 -19.53
N ASN A 620 30.91 -15.51 -18.34
CA ASN A 620 30.08 -16.67 -18.02
C ASN A 620 28.59 -16.32 -17.93
N THR A 621 28.24 -15.06 -17.64
CA THR A 621 26.85 -14.58 -17.56
C THR A 621 26.04 -14.95 -18.82
N PHE A 622 26.59 -14.78 -20.02
CA PHE A 622 25.87 -15.06 -21.27
C PHE A 622 25.50 -16.54 -21.43
N ALA A 623 26.38 -17.46 -21.01
CA ALA A 623 26.09 -18.89 -21.03
C ALA A 623 25.01 -19.26 -20.00
N LEU A 624 25.09 -18.67 -18.79
CA LEU A 624 24.10 -18.88 -17.73
C LEU A 624 22.72 -18.31 -18.10
N VAL A 625 22.67 -17.15 -18.75
CA VAL A 625 21.41 -16.54 -19.22
C VAL A 625 20.74 -17.43 -20.28
N LYS A 626 21.50 -17.94 -21.25
CA LYS A 626 20.96 -18.86 -22.28
C LYS A 626 20.42 -20.16 -21.65
N GLU A 627 21.14 -20.72 -20.67
CA GLU A 627 20.67 -21.90 -19.95
C GLU A 627 19.42 -21.59 -19.12
N LEU A 628 19.37 -20.45 -18.45
CA LEU A 628 18.20 -20.01 -17.69
C LEU A 628 16.98 -19.82 -18.60
N GLN A 629 17.12 -19.09 -19.72
CA GLN A 629 16.07 -18.91 -20.72
C GLN A 629 15.58 -20.25 -21.27
N ARG A 630 16.49 -21.20 -21.53
CA ARG A 630 16.14 -22.55 -21.97
C ARG A 630 15.33 -23.31 -20.93
N THR A 631 15.77 -23.32 -19.67
CA THR A 631 15.05 -24.00 -18.58
C THR A 631 13.70 -23.37 -18.29
N ARG A 632 13.59 -22.03 -18.33
CA ARG A 632 12.32 -21.31 -18.19
C ARG A 632 11.37 -21.60 -19.34
N ALA A 633 11.85 -21.57 -20.58
CA ALA A 633 11.04 -21.92 -21.75
C ALA A 633 10.52 -23.38 -21.69
N ALA A 634 11.29 -24.31 -21.12
CA ALA A 634 10.85 -25.68 -20.93
C ALA A 634 9.71 -25.80 -19.90
N VAL A 635 9.75 -24.99 -18.82
CA VAL A 635 8.64 -24.89 -17.85
C VAL A 635 7.43 -24.24 -18.51
N ASP A 636 7.60 -23.08 -19.16
CA ASP A 636 6.52 -22.32 -19.81
C ASP A 636 5.78 -23.12 -20.89
N GLN A 637 6.49 -24.00 -21.61
CA GLN A 637 5.87 -24.90 -22.59
C GLN A 637 5.07 -26.04 -21.96
N PHE A 638 5.43 -26.45 -20.74
CA PHE A 638 4.79 -27.56 -20.02
C PHE A 638 3.57 -27.10 -19.20
N GLU A 639 3.59 -25.85 -18.70
CA GLU A 639 2.52 -25.31 -17.84
C GLU A 639 1.09 -25.37 -18.43
N PRO A 640 0.84 -25.07 -19.72
CA PRO A 640 -0.53 -25.00 -20.25
C PRO A 640 -1.29 -26.32 -20.14
N ASP A 641 -0.60 -27.45 -20.35
CA ASP A 641 -1.18 -28.80 -20.28
C ASP A 641 -1.24 -29.31 -18.82
N TYR A 642 -0.24 -28.94 -18.01
CA TYR A 642 -0.18 -29.33 -16.60
C TYR A 642 -1.20 -28.58 -15.72
N ARG A 643 -1.49 -27.32 -16.01
CA ARG A 643 -2.30 -26.44 -15.15
C ARG A 643 -3.75 -26.93 -14.95
N PRO A 644 -4.49 -27.37 -15.98
CA PRO A 644 -5.82 -27.96 -15.80
C PRO A 644 -5.79 -29.23 -14.93
N LEU A 645 -4.79 -30.09 -15.16
CA LEU A 645 -4.58 -31.32 -14.40
C LEU A 645 -4.30 -31.01 -12.91
N HIS A 646 -3.38 -30.07 -12.66
CA HIS A 646 -3.06 -29.57 -11.33
C HIS A 646 -4.30 -29.02 -10.60
N ARG A 647 -5.04 -28.11 -11.23
CA ARG A 647 -6.25 -27.52 -10.63
C ARG A 647 -7.30 -28.57 -10.29
N LYS A 648 -7.53 -29.55 -11.16
CA LYS A 648 -8.48 -30.64 -10.94
C LYS A 648 -8.05 -31.50 -9.76
N THR A 649 -6.79 -31.94 -9.72
CA THR A 649 -6.25 -32.77 -8.63
C THR A 649 -6.24 -32.03 -7.30
N ARG A 650 -5.84 -30.75 -7.27
CA ARG A 650 -5.88 -29.93 -6.06
C ARG A 650 -7.30 -29.74 -5.54
N PHE A 651 -8.28 -29.55 -6.42
CA PHE A 651 -9.68 -29.50 -6.02
C PHE A 651 -10.13 -30.80 -5.35
N ILE A 652 -9.77 -31.96 -5.92
CA ILE A 652 -10.07 -33.28 -5.34
C ILE A 652 -9.38 -33.46 -3.98
N GLN A 653 -8.09 -33.13 -3.87
CA GLN A 653 -7.34 -33.18 -2.61
C GLN A 653 -7.92 -32.25 -1.55
N ARG A 654 -8.47 -31.09 -1.94
CA ARG A 654 -9.16 -30.18 -1.01
C ARG A 654 -10.45 -30.81 -0.49
N GLN A 655 -11.21 -31.53 -1.31
CA GLN A 655 -12.40 -32.29 -0.86
C GLN A 655 -12.01 -33.42 0.10
N MET A 656 -10.96 -34.19 -0.22
CA MET A 656 -10.45 -35.23 0.67
C MET A 656 -10.04 -34.66 2.03
N ARG A 657 -9.36 -33.50 2.04
CA ARG A 657 -8.96 -32.81 3.28
C ARG A 657 -10.16 -32.38 4.14
N LYS A 658 -11.26 -31.93 3.52
CA LYS A 658 -12.50 -31.62 4.25
C LYS A 658 -13.09 -32.87 4.92
N VAL A 659 -13.00 -34.01 4.26
CA VAL A 659 -13.40 -35.30 4.84
C VAL A 659 -12.47 -35.69 5.99
N ASP A 660 -11.16 -35.52 5.83
CA ASP A 660 -10.17 -35.80 6.89
C ASP A 660 -10.41 -34.96 8.15
N GLN A 661 -10.69 -33.66 7.99
CA GLN A 661 -11.03 -32.79 9.13
C GLN A 661 -12.30 -33.27 9.86
N LYS A 662 -13.32 -33.74 9.12
CA LYS A 662 -14.52 -34.31 9.74
C LYS A 662 -14.22 -35.62 10.48
N ILE A 663 -13.35 -36.46 9.92
CA ILE A 663 -12.89 -37.69 10.57
C ILE A 663 -12.13 -37.35 11.86
N GLU A 664 -11.20 -36.40 11.81
CA GLU A 664 -10.41 -35.98 12.97
C GLU A 664 -11.31 -35.43 14.11
N VAL A 665 -12.32 -34.63 13.79
CA VAL A 665 -13.30 -34.16 14.79
C VAL A 665 -14.07 -35.34 15.41
N LEU A 666 -14.48 -36.32 14.60
CA LEU A 666 -15.16 -37.52 15.08
C LEU A 666 -14.23 -38.42 15.92
N GLU A 667 -12.95 -38.52 15.57
CA GLU A 667 -11.94 -39.23 16.36
C GLU A 667 -11.68 -38.55 17.71
N GLN A 668 -11.62 -37.21 17.73
CA GLN A 668 -11.55 -36.46 18.98
C GLN A 668 -12.79 -36.68 19.85
N GLN A 669 -13.99 -36.71 19.26
CA GLN A 669 -15.23 -37.05 19.97
C GLN A 669 -15.21 -38.48 20.50
N LYS A 670 -14.76 -39.44 19.68
CA LYS A 670 -14.57 -40.84 20.08
C LYS A 670 -13.66 -40.95 21.31
N ASN A 671 -12.53 -40.24 21.29
CA ASN A 671 -11.56 -40.22 22.39
C ASN A 671 -12.11 -39.59 23.68
N ARG A 672 -13.06 -38.64 23.58
CA ARG A 672 -13.75 -38.07 24.76
C ARG A 672 -14.76 -39.05 25.34
N ILE A 673 -15.59 -39.66 24.50
CA ILE A 673 -16.60 -40.64 24.91
C ILE A 673 -15.95 -41.88 25.55
N SER A 674 -14.83 -42.36 24.98
CA SER A 674 -14.09 -43.50 25.55
C SER A 674 -13.49 -43.23 26.93
N ARG A 675 -13.43 -41.96 27.38
CA ARG A 675 -12.95 -41.56 28.71
C ARG A 675 -14.07 -41.41 29.75
N GLY A 676 -15.31 -41.78 29.42
CA GLY A 676 -16.42 -41.90 30.37
C GLY A 676 -17.61 -40.94 30.16
N GLU A 677 -17.67 -40.23 29.03
CA GLU A 677 -18.70 -39.21 28.75
C GLU A 677 -19.89 -39.72 27.90
N GLY A 678 -19.97 -41.00 27.55
CA GLY A 678 -21.09 -41.51 26.72
C GLY A 678 -21.27 -43.03 26.73
N THR A 679 -22.22 -43.50 25.90
CA THR A 679 -22.62 -44.92 25.86
C THR A 679 -21.90 -45.71 24.76
N GLU A 680 -21.86 -47.04 24.89
CA GLU A 680 -21.27 -47.93 23.87
C GLU A 680 -21.98 -47.81 22.50
N ALA A 681 -23.26 -47.46 22.50
CA ALA A 681 -24.03 -47.17 21.29
C ALA A 681 -23.52 -45.92 20.56
N ASP A 682 -23.07 -44.89 21.29
CA ASP A 682 -22.52 -43.66 20.73
C ASP A 682 -21.17 -43.92 20.04
N LEU A 683 -20.33 -44.78 20.64
CA LEU A 683 -19.06 -45.22 20.05
C LEU A 683 -19.28 -45.94 18.72
N LEU A 684 -20.21 -46.91 18.68
CA LEU A 684 -20.56 -47.63 17.45
C LEU A 684 -21.15 -46.69 16.37
N ALA A 685 -21.94 -45.69 16.77
CA ALA A 685 -22.48 -44.70 15.84
C ALA A 685 -21.39 -43.81 15.23
N ILE A 686 -20.39 -43.40 16.02
CA ILE A 686 -19.24 -42.64 15.53
C ILE A 686 -18.37 -43.50 14.62
N ASP A 687 -18.08 -44.74 14.99
CA ASP A 687 -17.29 -45.65 14.16
C ASP A 687 -17.93 -45.91 12.79
N ARG A 688 -19.26 -46.06 12.74
CA ARG A 688 -19.99 -46.13 11.47
C ARG A 688 -19.83 -44.86 10.64
N LYS A 689 -19.92 -43.67 11.25
CA LYS A 689 -19.73 -42.40 10.55
C LYS A 689 -18.32 -42.25 10.01
N ILE A 690 -17.30 -42.61 10.80
CA ILE A 690 -15.89 -42.60 10.36
C ILE A 690 -15.72 -43.56 9.18
N ALA A 691 -16.28 -44.76 9.25
CA ALA A 691 -16.22 -45.74 8.15
C ALA A 691 -16.87 -45.21 6.86
N THR A 692 -18.06 -44.60 6.95
CA THR A 692 -18.75 -43.98 5.80
C THR A 692 -17.92 -42.85 5.19
N LEU A 693 -17.38 -41.94 6.02
CA LEU A 693 -16.52 -40.85 5.54
C LEU A 693 -15.21 -41.37 4.94
N THR A 694 -14.62 -42.41 5.51
CA THR A 694 -13.42 -43.07 4.95
C THR A 694 -13.73 -43.67 3.58
N GLN A 695 -14.90 -44.28 3.40
CA GLN A 695 -15.33 -44.78 2.10
C GLN A 695 -15.57 -43.65 1.09
N GLU A 696 -16.22 -42.55 1.51
CA GLU A 696 -16.40 -41.35 0.69
C GLU A 696 -15.04 -40.78 0.24
N LYS A 697 -14.06 -40.69 1.15
CA LYS A 697 -12.69 -40.26 0.83
C LYS A 697 -12.05 -41.17 -0.21
N GLN A 698 -12.19 -42.48 -0.10
CA GLN A 698 -11.64 -43.44 -1.08
C GLN A 698 -12.30 -43.27 -2.45
N GLN A 699 -13.61 -43.05 -2.51
CA GLN A 699 -14.33 -42.76 -3.76
C GLN A 699 -13.83 -41.45 -4.40
N ILE A 700 -13.63 -40.40 -3.60
CA ILE A 700 -13.07 -39.13 -4.08
C ILE A 700 -11.63 -39.35 -4.58
N ALA A 701 -10.80 -40.09 -3.85
CA ALA A 701 -9.42 -40.37 -4.24
C ALA A 701 -9.33 -41.13 -5.57
N ALA A 702 -10.27 -42.05 -5.85
CA ALA A 702 -10.33 -42.78 -7.12
C ALA A 702 -10.63 -41.88 -8.34
N THR A 703 -11.08 -40.64 -8.14
CA THR A 703 -11.31 -39.68 -9.24
C THR A 703 -10.05 -38.91 -9.65
N ILE A 704 -8.93 -39.10 -8.95
CA ILE A 704 -7.64 -38.50 -9.32
C ILE A 704 -7.20 -39.07 -10.67
N PRO A 705 -6.84 -38.23 -11.65
CA PRO A 705 -6.36 -38.70 -12.96
C PRO A 705 -5.10 -39.58 -12.83
N ALA A 706 -5.05 -40.68 -13.58
CA ALA A 706 -3.95 -41.66 -13.50
C ALA A 706 -2.60 -41.12 -13.99
N ASP A 707 -2.61 -40.08 -14.83
CA ASP A 707 -1.44 -39.39 -15.36
C ASP A 707 -0.83 -38.37 -14.37
N TRP A 708 -1.50 -38.07 -13.25
CA TRP A 708 -1.08 -37.05 -12.30
C TRP A 708 0.33 -37.25 -11.76
N GLU A 709 0.67 -38.44 -11.25
CA GLU A 709 1.96 -38.66 -10.57
C GLU A 709 3.14 -38.44 -11.53
N GLY A 710 3.08 -39.02 -12.73
CA GLY A 710 4.14 -38.87 -13.73
C GLY A 710 4.27 -37.44 -14.24
N GLN A 711 3.15 -36.75 -14.49
CA GLN A 711 3.17 -35.35 -14.93
C GLN A 711 3.66 -34.39 -13.83
N HIS A 712 3.28 -34.64 -12.57
CA HIS A 712 3.74 -33.86 -11.43
C HIS A 712 5.25 -34.03 -11.19
N GLU A 713 5.77 -35.25 -11.25
CA GLU A 713 7.21 -35.51 -11.10
C GLU A 713 8.03 -34.85 -12.21
N ALA A 714 7.54 -34.90 -13.46
CA ALA A 714 8.15 -34.21 -14.59
C ALA A 714 8.19 -32.70 -14.37
N TYR A 715 7.07 -32.09 -13.97
CA TYR A 715 6.99 -30.66 -13.64
C TYR A 715 7.96 -30.26 -12.52
N VAL A 716 7.97 -30.99 -11.41
CA VAL A 716 8.86 -30.73 -10.27
C VAL A 716 10.33 -30.80 -10.69
N THR A 717 10.68 -31.73 -11.58
CA THR A 717 12.04 -31.85 -12.11
C THR A 717 12.42 -30.62 -12.95
N LEU A 718 11.53 -30.15 -13.83
CA LEU A 718 11.75 -28.96 -14.65
C LEU A 718 11.92 -27.69 -13.77
N VAL A 719 11.03 -27.49 -12.80
CA VAL A 719 11.09 -26.35 -11.86
C VAL A 719 12.37 -26.39 -11.03
N LYS A 720 12.81 -27.59 -10.59
CA LYS A 720 14.08 -27.75 -9.87
C LYS A 720 15.29 -27.38 -10.73
N GLN A 721 15.27 -27.71 -12.02
CA GLN A 721 16.30 -27.32 -12.98
C GLN A 721 16.32 -25.81 -13.20
N GLU A 722 15.15 -25.18 -13.40
CA GLU A 722 15.03 -23.73 -13.52
C GLU A 722 15.56 -23.02 -12.26
N LYS A 723 15.12 -23.45 -11.08
CA LYS A 723 15.58 -22.88 -9.79
C LYS A 723 17.11 -22.96 -9.65
N LYS A 724 17.72 -24.07 -10.07
CA LYS A 724 19.19 -24.23 -10.07
C LYS A 724 19.85 -23.25 -11.04
N ALA A 725 19.31 -23.07 -12.24
CA ALA A 725 19.81 -22.11 -13.22
C ALA A 725 19.70 -20.66 -12.73
N VAL A 726 18.56 -20.29 -12.12
CA VAL A 726 18.32 -18.98 -11.50
C VAL A 726 19.33 -18.70 -10.39
N ILE A 727 19.55 -19.63 -9.47
CA ILE A 727 20.53 -19.47 -8.38
C ILE A 727 21.95 -19.34 -8.94
N ALA A 728 22.31 -20.15 -9.95
CA ALA A 728 23.63 -20.09 -10.58
C ALA A 728 23.87 -18.73 -11.26
N TYR A 729 22.88 -18.22 -12.00
CA TYR A 729 22.92 -16.89 -12.61
C TYR A 729 23.06 -15.79 -11.57
N ARG A 730 22.14 -15.72 -10.59
CA ARG A 730 22.13 -14.68 -9.54
C ARG A 730 23.45 -14.66 -8.76
N ARG A 731 23.94 -15.82 -8.33
CA ARG A 731 25.22 -15.94 -7.63
C ARG A 731 26.39 -15.47 -8.50
N ASN A 732 26.42 -15.85 -9.78
CA ASN A 732 27.48 -15.44 -10.70
C ASN A 732 27.52 -13.91 -10.83
N VAL A 733 26.39 -13.25 -11.11
CA VAL A 733 26.38 -11.79 -11.31
C VAL A 733 26.70 -11.03 -10.02
N ASP A 734 26.13 -11.46 -8.89
CA ASP A 734 26.35 -10.82 -7.59
C ASP A 734 27.82 -10.94 -7.16
N GLU A 735 28.40 -12.15 -7.21
CA GLU A 735 29.79 -12.37 -6.82
C GLU A 735 30.80 -11.71 -7.77
N SER A 736 30.47 -11.58 -9.05
CA SER A 736 31.34 -10.94 -10.05
C SER A 736 31.43 -9.43 -9.83
N TYR A 737 30.28 -8.79 -9.60
CA TYR A 737 30.23 -7.34 -9.41
C TYR A 737 30.70 -6.94 -8.01
N ASP A 738 30.37 -7.71 -6.96
CA ASP A 738 30.88 -7.46 -5.60
C ASP A 738 32.41 -7.46 -5.54
N ALA A 739 33.06 -8.39 -6.26
CA ALA A 739 34.53 -8.41 -6.36
C ALA A 739 35.12 -7.11 -6.96
N LEU A 740 34.45 -6.52 -7.97
CA LEU A 740 34.84 -5.24 -8.54
C LEU A 740 34.61 -4.09 -7.56
N VAL A 741 33.47 -4.07 -6.88
CA VAL A 741 33.12 -3.05 -5.88
C VAL A 741 34.14 -3.04 -4.74
N GLN A 742 34.54 -4.21 -4.23
CA GLN A 742 35.55 -4.31 -3.17
C GLN A 742 36.91 -3.73 -3.59
N VAL A 743 37.37 -4.02 -4.82
CA VAL A 743 38.63 -3.44 -5.35
C VAL A 743 38.52 -1.92 -5.47
N ARG A 744 37.40 -1.41 -5.99
CA ARG A 744 37.19 0.05 -6.13
C ARG A 744 37.10 0.76 -4.77
N GLN A 745 36.38 0.20 -3.80
CA GLN A 745 36.30 0.77 -2.44
C GLN A 745 37.68 0.84 -1.78
N LEU A 746 38.50 -0.19 -1.96
CA LEU A 746 39.87 -0.20 -1.46
C LEU A 746 40.72 0.91 -2.09
N LEU A 747 40.63 1.12 -3.41
CA LEU A 747 41.35 2.19 -4.10
C LEU A 747 40.80 3.58 -3.78
N ALA A 748 39.49 3.71 -3.57
CA ALA A 748 38.85 4.94 -3.13
C ALA A 748 39.34 5.38 -1.75
N ALA A 749 39.60 4.43 -0.84
CA ALA A 749 40.11 4.67 0.52
C ALA A 749 41.63 4.98 0.58
N THR A 750 42.34 4.96 -0.55
CA THR A 750 43.80 5.22 -0.61
C THR A 750 44.21 6.57 -0.02
N PRO A 751 43.54 7.72 -0.32
CA PRO A 751 43.94 9.01 0.22
C PRO A 751 43.90 9.03 1.76
N ALA A 752 42.82 8.53 2.36
CA ALA A 752 42.71 8.41 3.81
C ALA A 752 43.82 7.54 4.42
N LEU A 753 44.26 6.49 3.71
CA LEU A 753 45.39 5.67 4.17
C LEU A 753 46.72 6.44 4.10
N VAL A 754 46.92 7.25 3.06
CA VAL A 754 48.11 8.09 2.91
C VAL A 754 48.14 9.19 3.99
N ASP A 755 47.01 9.82 4.28
CA ASP A 755 46.90 10.92 5.26
C ASP A 755 47.26 10.49 6.68
N ILE A 756 47.00 9.22 7.04
CA ILE A 756 47.38 8.65 8.36
C ILE A 756 48.89 8.33 8.45
N GLY A 757 49.61 8.28 7.33
CA GLY A 757 51.02 7.89 7.27
C GLY A 757 51.96 8.63 8.22
N PRO A 758 51.92 9.98 8.27
CA PRO A 758 52.75 10.76 9.20
C PRO A 758 52.46 10.43 10.67
N ALA A 759 51.20 10.25 11.03
CA ALA A 759 50.81 9.91 12.40
C ALA A 759 51.25 8.48 12.79
N LEU A 760 51.22 7.55 11.83
CA LEU A 760 51.75 6.20 11.99
C LEU A 760 53.27 6.18 12.19
N ALA A 761 54.01 6.96 11.40
CA ALA A 761 55.46 7.08 11.56
C ALA A 761 55.83 7.71 12.92
N GLY A 762 55.02 8.67 13.38
CA GLY A 762 55.18 9.31 14.70
C GLY A 762 55.00 8.36 15.89
N LEU A 763 54.34 7.20 15.72
CA LEU A 763 54.20 6.21 16.80
C LEU A 763 55.54 5.66 17.28
N ARG A 764 56.58 5.69 16.45
CA ARG A 764 57.93 5.26 16.84
C ARG A 764 58.47 6.13 17.97
N GLU A 765 58.35 7.45 17.82
CA GLU A 765 58.78 8.42 18.84
C GLU A 765 57.91 8.33 20.10
N VAL A 766 56.60 8.08 19.95
CA VAL A 766 55.69 7.89 21.09
C VAL A 766 56.06 6.66 21.92
N ILE A 767 56.45 5.55 21.29
CA ILE A 767 56.85 4.32 22.00
C ILE A 767 58.22 4.48 22.69
N ILE A 768 59.12 5.28 22.12
CA ILE A 768 60.48 5.48 22.65
C ILE A 768 60.50 6.51 23.78
N ASN A 769 59.79 7.63 23.62
CA ASN A 769 59.94 8.81 24.48
C ASN A 769 58.86 8.95 25.56
N GLU A 770 57.73 8.26 25.44
CA GLU A 770 56.63 8.38 26.41
C GLU A 770 56.48 7.15 27.31
N ALA A 771 55.86 7.35 28.49
CA ALA A 771 55.54 6.25 29.39
C ALA A 771 54.46 5.34 28.76
N PRO A 772 54.49 4.01 29.00
CA PRO A 772 53.49 3.07 28.46
C PRO A 772 52.04 3.45 28.76
N SER A 773 51.77 4.12 29.88
CA SER A 773 50.44 4.60 30.28
C SER A 773 49.90 5.73 29.38
N THR A 774 50.75 6.57 28.79
CA THR A 774 50.37 7.67 27.88
C THR A 774 50.44 7.26 26.40
N ALA A 775 51.38 6.39 26.03
CA ALA A 775 51.51 5.86 24.68
C ALA A 775 50.34 4.95 24.26
N MET A 776 49.80 4.12 25.18
CA MET A 776 48.74 3.17 24.88
C MET A 776 47.41 3.79 24.39
N PRO A 777 46.90 4.88 24.99
CA PRO A 777 45.75 5.64 24.47
C PRO A 777 45.96 6.17 23.04
N THR A 778 47.14 6.73 22.75
CA THR A 778 47.48 7.29 21.43
C THR A 778 47.51 6.20 20.36
N ILE A 779 48.16 5.07 20.64
CA ILE A 779 48.16 3.90 19.73
C ILE A 779 46.73 3.34 19.55
N LYS A 780 45.90 3.37 20.60
CA LYS A 780 44.49 2.92 20.52
C LYS A 780 43.65 3.83 19.63
N ALA A 781 43.84 5.16 19.73
CA ALA A 781 43.14 6.14 18.90
C ALA A 781 43.48 5.95 17.42
N LEU A 782 44.76 5.90 17.08
CA LEU A 782 45.22 5.65 15.70
C LEU A 782 44.80 4.27 15.19
N GLY A 783 44.81 3.23 16.04
CA GLY A 783 44.28 1.92 15.68
C GLY A 783 42.76 1.90 15.42
N LYS A 784 42.00 2.83 16.02
CA LYS A 784 40.56 3.00 15.76
C LYS A 784 40.35 3.67 14.39
N GLU A 785 41.10 4.73 14.13
CA GLU A 785 41.07 5.50 12.86
C GLU A 785 41.52 4.66 11.66
N LEU A 786 42.59 3.87 11.81
CA LEU A 786 42.96 2.86 10.81
C LEU A 786 41.84 1.86 10.59
N GLY A 787 41.15 1.47 11.66
CA GLY A 787 40.04 0.52 11.59
C GLY A 787 38.85 0.96 10.75
N SER A 788 38.69 2.26 10.48
CA SER A 788 37.66 2.77 9.57
C SER A 788 38.10 2.78 8.09
N ILE A 789 39.36 2.50 7.79
CA ILE A 789 39.88 2.48 6.41
C ILE A 789 39.76 1.07 5.81
N ALA A 790 39.19 0.97 4.60
CA ALA A 790 39.05 -0.29 3.88
C ALA A 790 40.41 -0.98 3.62
N GLY A 791 40.52 -2.25 4.00
CA GLY A 791 41.70 -3.09 3.77
C GLY A 791 42.88 -2.84 4.72
N SER A 792 42.73 -2.04 5.79
CA SER A 792 43.80 -1.78 6.78
C SER A 792 43.90 -2.83 7.90
N SER A 793 43.06 -3.87 7.88
CA SER A 793 42.87 -4.80 9.01
C SER A 793 44.15 -5.51 9.45
N LYS A 794 45.01 -5.89 8.49
CA LYS A 794 46.33 -6.50 8.77
C LYS A 794 47.27 -5.52 9.48
N ILE A 795 47.30 -4.26 9.03
CA ILE A 795 48.10 -3.17 9.62
C ILE A 795 47.61 -2.89 11.05
N LYS A 796 46.30 -2.68 11.21
CA LYS A 796 45.65 -2.51 12.53
C LYS A 796 45.94 -3.65 13.49
N SER A 797 45.92 -4.89 12.99
CA SER A 797 46.20 -6.08 13.81
C SER A 797 47.62 -6.03 14.41
N ARG A 798 48.62 -5.64 13.63
CA ARG A 798 50.02 -5.48 14.09
C ARG A 798 50.16 -4.33 15.09
N ILE A 799 49.56 -3.17 14.81
CA ILE A 799 49.55 -2.01 15.73
C ILE A 799 48.82 -2.32 17.05
N SER A 800 47.72 -3.06 16.98
CA SER A 800 46.99 -3.52 18.18
C SER A 800 47.81 -4.50 19.01
N LYS A 801 48.62 -5.35 18.38
CA LYS A 801 49.57 -6.23 19.09
C LYS A 801 50.71 -5.43 19.72
N ALA A 802 51.27 -4.44 19.03
CA ALA A 802 52.27 -3.52 19.57
C ALA A 802 51.75 -2.76 20.81
N ARG A 803 50.49 -2.34 20.81
CA ARG A 803 49.84 -1.77 22.00
C ARG A 803 49.72 -2.76 23.15
N ARG A 804 49.41 -4.03 22.87
CA ARG A 804 49.23 -5.08 23.89
C ARG A 804 50.54 -5.43 24.58
N SER A 805 51.68 -5.36 23.88
CA SER A 805 53.01 -5.57 24.48
C SER A 805 53.43 -4.49 25.46
N LEU A 806 52.74 -3.34 25.49
CA LEU A 806 52.98 -2.25 26.44
C LEU A 806 52.08 -2.30 27.69
N LYS A 807 51.25 -3.35 27.85
CA LYS A 807 50.23 -3.44 28.91
C LYS A 807 50.77 -4.11 30.19
N GLY A 808 50.64 -3.43 31.33
CA GLY A 808 50.85 -4.01 32.67
C GLY A 808 52.31 -3.95 33.17
N SER A 809 52.65 -4.78 34.16
CA SER A 809 53.96 -4.80 34.83
C SER A 809 55.09 -5.43 34.01
N ASN A 810 54.78 -6.10 32.89
CA ASN A 810 55.71 -6.72 31.95
C ASN A 810 55.70 -6.00 30.58
N ALA A 811 55.80 -4.67 30.58
CA ALA A 811 55.85 -3.90 29.34
C ALA A 811 57.18 -4.17 28.60
N ASP A 812 57.09 -4.53 27.31
CA ASP A 812 58.23 -4.82 26.44
C ASP A 812 58.25 -3.85 25.25
N PRO A 813 58.94 -2.71 25.38
CA PRO A 813 59.04 -1.71 24.31
C PRO A 813 59.76 -2.23 23.06
N VAL A 814 60.71 -3.16 23.21
CA VAL A 814 61.49 -3.73 22.10
C VAL A 814 60.58 -4.57 21.21
N LYS A 815 59.75 -5.42 21.82
CA LYS A 815 58.74 -6.20 21.11
C LYS A 815 57.64 -5.34 20.51
N ALA A 816 57.27 -4.23 21.18
CA ALA A 816 56.31 -3.28 20.65
C ALA A 816 56.82 -2.57 19.39
N LEU A 817 58.09 -2.15 19.38
CA LEU A 817 58.75 -1.55 18.22
C LEU A 817 58.85 -2.53 17.05
N ALA A 818 59.27 -3.78 17.29
CA ALA A 818 59.35 -4.79 16.23
C ALA A 818 57.97 -5.04 15.55
N LEU A 819 56.89 -5.11 16.35
CA LEU A 819 55.53 -5.26 15.82
C LEU A 819 55.01 -4.00 15.11
N LEU A 820 55.49 -2.81 15.51
CA LEU A 820 55.19 -1.55 14.82
C LEU A 820 55.91 -1.51 13.46
N ASP A 821 57.19 -1.87 13.40
CA ASP A 821 57.98 -1.91 12.17
C ASP A 821 57.40 -2.92 11.16
N GLU A 822 56.97 -4.11 11.62
CA GLU A 822 56.20 -5.04 10.79
C GLU A 822 54.90 -4.40 10.24
N GLY A 823 54.21 -3.61 11.06
CA GLY A 823 53.00 -2.89 10.66
C GLY A 823 53.27 -1.78 9.64
N LEU A 824 54.36 -1.03 9.82
CA LEU A 824 54.80 0.03 8.92
C LEU A 824 55.31 -0.50 7.58
N ALA A 825 55.97 -1.67 7.56
CA ALA A 825 56.33 -2.36 6.33
C ALA A 825 55.09 -2.76 5.52
N LEU A 826 54.10 -3.38 6.18
CA LEU A 826 52.82 -3.71 5.54
C LEU A 826 52.07 -2.46 5.06
N TYR A 827 52.15 -1.35 5.80
CA TYR A 827 51.58 -0.07 5.41
C TYR A 827 52.25 0.49 4.14
N ALA A 828 53.58 0.52 4.11
CA ALA A 828 54.34 1.02 2.97
C ALA A 828 54.08 0.20 1.70
N ASP A 829 54.02 -1.13 1.83
CA ASP A 829 53.65 -2.02 0.73
C ASP A 829 52.22 -1.74 0.24
N GLU A 830 51.25 -1.62 1.15
CA GLU A 830 49.85 -1.30 0.82
C GLU A 830 49.69 0.05 0.11
N VAL A 831 50.36 1.10 0.60
CA VAL A 831 50.30 2.43 -0.03
C VAL A 831 50.92 2.40 -1.43
N ARG A 832 52.08 1.74 -1.60
CA ARG A 832 52.82 1.71 -2.87
C ARG A 832 51.97 1.13 -4.00
N TRP A 833 51.38 -0.05 -3.81
CA TRP A 833 50.60 -0.67 -4.87
C TRP A 833 49.26 0.04 -5.08
N ARG A 834 48.60 0.55 -4.01
CA ARG A 834 47.33 1.27 -4.13
C ARG A 834 47.47 2.60 -4.87
N GLN A 835 48.54 3.35 -4.63
CA GLN A 835 48.81 4.61 -5.35
C GLN A 835 49.03 4.35 -6.84
N LYS A 836 49.85 3.34 -7.17
CA LYS A 836 50.06 2.92 -8.56
C LYS A 836 48.76 2.43 -9.21
N ALA A 837 47.99 1.58 -8.52
CA ALA A 837 46.68 1.10 -8.97
C ALA A 837 45.70 2.25 -9.22
N ARG A 838 45.67 3.26 -8.36
CA ARG A 838 44.78 4.42 -8.51
C ARG A 838 45.14 5.26 -9.73
N GLN A 839 46.42 5.40 -10.03
CA GLN A 839 46.90 6.15 -11.21
C GLN A 839 46.64 5.39 -12.51
N GLU A 840 46.97 4.08 -12.56
CA GLU A 840 46.92 3.29 -13.80
C GLU A 840 45.54 2.66 -14.04
N LEU A 841 44.83 2.24 -12.99
CA LEU A 841 43.54 1.52 -13.10
C LEU A 841 42.32 2.36 -12.69
N GLY A 842 42.50 3.55 -12.10
CA GLY A 842 41.37 4.33 -11.56
C GLY A 842 40.33 4.74 -12.62
N GLY A 843 40.79 5.24 -13.77
CA GLY A 843 39.93 5.57 -14.92
C GLY A 843 39.28 4.32 -15.52
N PRO A 844 40.06 3.32 -15.97
CA PRO A 844 39.52 2.09 -16.54
C PRO A 844 38.55 1.34 -15.63
N LEU A 845 38.80 1.25 -14.32
CA LEU A 845 37.88 0.62 -13.37
C LEU A 845 36.57 1.40 -13.22
N THR A 846 36.58 2.72 -13.44
CA THR A 846 35.36 3.53 -13.41
C THR A 846 34.54 3.33 -14.67
N GLU A 847 35.16 3.27 -15.85
CA GLU A 847 34.49 2.90 -17.10
C GLU A 847 33.93 1.47 -17.04
N TYR A 848 34.71 0.54 -16.48
CA TYR A 848 34.28 -0.84 -16.30
C TYR A 848 33.08 -0.96 -15.37
N ASP A 849 33.09 -0.23 -14.24
CA ASP A 849 31.92 -0.13 -13.37
C ASP A 849 30.72 0.45 -14.10
N GLN A 850 30.86 1.56 -14.83
CA GLN A 850 29.75 2.19 -15.56
C GLN A 850 29.12 1.24 -16.58
N ALA A 851 29.93 0.41 -17.26
CA ALA A 851 29.45 -0.60 -18.19
C ALA A 851 28.68 -1.74 -17.49
N LEU A 852 29.12 -2.17 -16.30
CA LEU A 852 28.52 -3.30 -15.57
C LEU A 852 27.35 -2.90 -14.67
N LYS A 853 27.34 -1.69 -14.12
CA LYS A 853 26.41 -1.22 -13.08
C LYS A 853 24.94 -1.40 -13.45
N ARG A 854 24.59 -1.21 -14.72
CA ARG A 854 23.21 -1.28 -15.24
C ARG A 854 22.78 -2.67 -15.72
N THR A 855 23.69 -3.64 -15.71
CA THR A 855 23.43 -5.01 -16.18
C THR A 855 23.83 -6.02 -15.11
N VAL A 856 25.07 -6.51 -15.14
CA VAL A 856 25.61 -7.51 -14.19
C VAL A 856 25.55 -7.00 -12.74
N GLY A 857 25.81 -5.71 -12.53
CA GLY A 857 25.81 -5.09 -11.21
C GLY A 857 24.45 -4.60 -10.73
N LEU A 858 23.37 -4.75 -11.50
CA LEU A 858 22.08 -4.09 -11.23
C LEU A 858 21.49 -4.49 -9.86
N ARG A 859 21.60 -5.77 -9.50
CA ARG A 859 21.05 -6.30 -8.25
C ARG A 859 21.68 -5.71 -6.99
N LEU A 860 22.95 -5.31 -7.07
CA LEU A 860 23.72 -4.76 -5.96
C LEU A 860 23.67 -3.22 -5.87
N GLN A 861 22.85 -2.57 -6.70
CA GLN A 861 22.62 -1.13 -6.59
C GLN A 861 21.74 -0.81 -5.38
N GLU A 862 21.85 0.41 -4.86
CA GLU A 862 20.99 0.85 -3.75
C GLU A 862 19.53 0.99 -4.19
N ARG A 863 19.30 1.49 -5.41
CA ARG A 863 17.97 1.74 -5.98
C ARG A 863 17.96 1.57 -7.50
N LEU A 864 16.76 1.38 -8.04
CA LEU A 864 16.53 1.41 -9.48
C LEU A 864 16.66 2.84 -10.01
N ASP A 865 17.15 2.99 -11.24
CA ASP A 865 17.00 4.24 -11.96
C ASP A 865 15.55 4.43 -12.45
N ALA A 866 15.23 5.63 -12.94
CA ALA A 866 13.86 5.96 -13.36
C ALA A 866 13.34 5.08 -14.51
N GLU A 867 14.22 4.70 -15.44
CA GLU A 867 13.87 3.85 -16.59
C GLU A 867 13.56 2.41 -16.14
N GLN A 868 14.43 1.85 -15.29
CA GLN A 868 14.28 0.54 -14.68
C GLN A 868 13.01 0.48 -13.81
N ALA A 869 12.79 1.51 -12.99
CA ALA A 869 11.61 1.60 -12.13
C ALA A 869 10.32 1.63 -12.96
N GLU A 870 10.29 2.35 -14.09
CA GLU A 870 9.13 2.39 -14.99
C GLU A 870 8.83 1.02 -15.62
N PHE A 871 9.87 0.33 -16.11
CA PHE A 871 9.71 -1.00 -16.67
C PHE A 871 9.19 -2.00 -15.64
N VAL A 872 9.83 -2.04 -14.45
CA VAL A 872 9.48 -2.95 -13.37
C VAL A 872 8.08 -2.65 -12.84
N ALA A 873 7.71 -1.37 -12.71
CA ALA A 873 6.36 -0.95 -12.32
C ALA A 873 5.31 -1.53 -13.28
N ARG A 874 5.49 -1.33 -14.59
CA ARG A 874 4.57 -1.84 -15.62
C ARG A 874 4.46 -3.36 -15.62
N CYS A 875 5.59 -4.06 -15.45
CA CYS A 875 5.62 -5.52 -15.34
C CYS A 875 4.83 -6.01 -14.12
N LYS A 876 5.02 -5.37 -12.96
CA LYS A 876 4.34 -5.71 -11.69
C LYS A 876 2.87 -5.30 -11.61
N SER A 877 2.39 -4.49 -12.54
CA SER A 877 0.99 -4.05 -12.52
C SER A 877 -0.01 -5.11 -13.02
N LYS A 878 0.47 -6.23 -13.55
CA LYS A 878 -0.38 -7.33 -14.03
C LYS A 878 -0.58 -8.38 -12.94
N HIS A 879 -1.73 -9.04 -12.98
CA HIS A 879 -1.98 -10.24 -12.16
C HIS A 879 -1.12 -11.39 -12.64
N GLN A 880 -0.59 -12.18 -11.71
CA GLN A 880 0.25 -13.35 -11.97
C GLN A 880 -0.40 -14.57 -11.33
N ASP A 881 -0.51 -15.68 -12.07
CA ASP A 881 -1.03 -16.93 -11.51
C ASP A 881 0.12 -17.72 -10.89
N ILE A 882 0.18 -17.75 -9.56
CA ILE A 882 1.20 -18.47 -8.79
C ILE A 882 0.69 -19.82 -8.26
N SER A 883 -0.48 -20.29 -8.73
CA SER A 883 -1.15 -21.47 -8.18
C SER A 883 -0.41 -22.78 -8.35
N LEU A 884 0.56 -22.88 -9.26
CA LEU A 884 1.38 -24.10 -9.41
C LEU A 884 2.40 -24.27 -8.28
N ASN A 885 2.65 -23.22 -7.47
CA ASN A 885 3.52 -23.28 -6.29
C ASN A 885 2.76 -23.69 -5.01
N PHE A 886 1.45 -23.91 -5.11
CA PHE A 886 0.52 -24.23 -4.03
C PHE A 886 -0.32 -25.45 -4.40
#